data_AF-A0A8D2D3W4-F1
#
_entry.id   AF-A0A8D2D3W4-F1
#
_cell.length_a   1.000
_cell.length_b   1.000
_cell.length_c   1.000
_cell.angle_alpha   90.00
_cell.angle_beta   90.00
_cell.angle_gamma   90.00
#
_symmetry.space_group_name_H-M   'P 1'
#
loop_
_entity.id
_entity.type
_entity.pdbx_description
1 polymer ?
#
loop_
_entity_poly.entity_id
_entity_poly.type
_entity_poly.pdbx_seq_one_letter_code
_entity_poly.pdbx_strand_id
1 'polypeptide(L)'
;MALLAIHSWRWAAAAAAFEKRRYSAILIRSLGSVRRSDPRWLSHQRGASGNARLYQVPESLRNATWQRWGKDNSRQLLDAMKALQTWPMIEKRKCWHGHAGGGLHTDPKEGLKDVDTRKIIKAMLSYVWPKDRPDLRARVAISLGFLGGAKAMNIVVPFMFKYAVDSLNQMSGNMLNLSDAPNTVATMATAVLIGYGVSRAGAAFFNEVRNAVFGKVAQNSIRRIAKNVFLHLHNLDLGFHLSRQTGALSKAIDRGTRGISFVLSALVFNLLPIMFEMTLVSSVLYFNNEKYEAQRYDGFLKTYETASLKSTSTLAMLNFGQSAIFSVGLTAIMVLASQGIVAGALTVGDLVMVNGLLFQLSLPLNFLGTVYRETRQALIDMNTLFTLLKVDTRIKDKAMASPLQITPQTATVAFDNVHFEYIEGQKVLSGVSFEVPAGKKVAIVGGSGSGKSTIVRLLFRFYEPQKGSIYLAGQNIQDVSLESLRKAVGVVPQDAVLFHNTIYYNLLYGNISASPEEVYAVAKLAGLHDAILRMPHGYDTQVGERGLKLSGGEKQRVAIARAILKDPPVIVYDEATSSLDSITEETILGAMRDVVRHRTSIFIAHRLSTVVDADEIIVLDQGKVAERGTHYGLLANSGSIYSEMWHTQSSRVQNHDNPKWDAKKESTSKEEERKKLQEEIVNSVKGCGNCSC
;
A
#
# COMPACT_ATOMS: atom_id res chain seq x y z
N MET A 1 18.33 -50.77 -4.69
CA MET A 1 18.66 -49.57 -3.90
C MET A 1 19.06 -48.32 -4.73
N ALA A 2 19.29 -48.39 -6.05
CA ALA A 2 19.55 -47.20 -6.88
C ALA A 2 18.28 -46.48 -7.42
N LEU A 3 17.12 -47.13 -7.40
CA LEU A 3 15.88 -46.61 -8.04
C LEU A 3 15.06 -45.63 -7.19
N LEU A 4 15.23 -45.62 -5.87
CA LEU A 4 14.47 -44.73 -4.97
C LEU A 4 15.11 -43.34 -4.79
N ALA A 5 16.43 -43.20 -5.01
CA ALA A 5 17.13 -41.92 -5.01
C ALA A 5 16.86 -41.08 -6.28
N ILE A 6 16.42 -41.72 -7.37
CA ILE A 6 16.11 -41.06 -8.65
C ILE A 6 14.77 -40.31 -8.58
N HIS A 7 13.84 -40.72 -7.72
CA HIS A 7 12.53 -40.08 -7.61
C HIS A 7 12.55 -38.74 -6.87
N SER A 8 13.38 -38.57 -5.83
CA SER A 8 13.47 -37.29 -5.10
C SER A 8 14.08 -36.16 -5.95
N TRP A 9 15.02 -36.48 -6.86
CA TRP A 9 15.60 -35.53 -7.81
C TRP A 9 14.63 -35.13 -8.92
N ARG A 10 13.76 -36.04 -9.39
CA ARG A 10 12.75 -35.75 -10.41
C ARG A 10 11.68 -34.77 -9.93
N TRP A 11 11.31 -34.80 -8.65
CA TRP A 11 10.35 -33.84 -8.08
C TRP A 11 10.97 -32.44 -7.86
N ALA A 12 12.24 -32.37 -7.46
CA ALA A 12 12.97 -31.09 -7.37
C ALA A 12 13.19 -30.44 -8.76
N ALA A 13 13.53 -31.25 -9.77
CA ALA A 13 13.65 -30.78 -11.15
C ALA A 13 12.30 -30.39 -11.77
N ALA A 14 11.21 -31.09 -11.45
CA ALA A 14 9.87 -30.74 -11.89
C ALA A 14 9.36 -29.43 -11.25
N ALA A 15 9.68 -29.18 -9.97
CA ALA A 15 9.37 -27.91 -9.30
C ALA A 15 10.15 -26.73 -9.93
N ALA A 16 11.45 -26.92 -10.21
CA ALA A 16 12.28 -25.92 -10.91
C ALA A 16 11.84 -25.69 -12.37
N ALA A 17 11.34 -26.71 -13.06
CA ALA A 17 10.79 -26.60 -14.41
C ALA A 17 9.42 -25.88 -14.45
N PHE A 18 8.62 -25.99 -13.39
CA PHE A 18 7.35 -25.29 -13.25
C PHE A 18 7.54 -23.78 -13.02
N GLU A 19 8.62 -23.39 -12.33
CA GLU A 19 8.99 -22.00 -12.08
C GLU A 19 9.56 -21.31 -13.35
N LYS A 20 10.28 -22.07 -14.19
CA LYS A 20 10.86 -21.56 -15.45
C LYS A 20 9.83 -21.28 -16.55
N ARG A 21 8.67 -21.93 -16.55
CA ARG A 21 7.61 -21.72 -17.57
C ARG A 21 6.86 -20.39 -17.43
N ARG A 22 7.06 -19.63 -16.35
CA ARG A 22 6.37 -18.34 -16.13
C ARG A 22 7.07 -17.13 -16.76
N TYR A 23 8.28 -17.27 -17.31
CA TYR A 23 9.09 -16.15 -17.82
C TYR A 23 9.43 -16.21 -19.32
N SER A 24 8.83 -17.13 -20.09
CA SER A 24 9.16 -17.32 -21.52
C SER A 24 7.96 -17.07 -22.42
N ALA A 25 7.48 -15.82 -22.46
CA ALA A 25 6.50 -15.39 -23.46
C ALA A 25 6.62 -13.88 -23.75
N ILE A 26 7.76 -13.44 -24.28
CA ILE A 26 7.86 -12.31 -25.22
C ILE A 26 9.08 -12.63 -26.11
N LEU A 27 8.83 -13.16 -27.31
CA LEU A 27 9.82 -13.19 -28.39
C LEU A 27 9.18 -12.59 -29.63
N ILE A 28 9.97 -11.72 -30.23
CA ILE A 28 9.63 -10.67 -31.19
C ILE A 28 9.31 -11.27 -32.56
N ARG A 29 8.26 -10.73 -33.18
CA ARG A 29 7.81 -11.00 -34.55
C ARG A 29 8.82 -10.36 -35.53
N SER A 30 9.28 -11.12 -36.52
CA SER A 30 10.13 -10.62 -37.60
C SER A 30 9.37 -9.64 -38.51
N LEU A 31 9.94 -8.46 -38.73
CA LEU A 31 9.72 -7.62 -39.92
C LEU A 31 11.10 -7.56 -40.59
N GLY A 32 11.29 -7.98 -41.84
CA GLY A 32 10.50 -7.59 -43.00
C GLY A 32 11.33 -6.59 -43.79
N SER A 33 12.03 -7.08 -44.80
CA SER A 33 12.91 -6.36 -45.73
C SER A 33 12.25 -5.17 -46.43
N VAL A 34 12.85 -3.97 -46.39
CA VAL A 34 12.71 -2.90 -47.41
C VAL A 34 13.99 -2.02 -47.35
N ARG A 35 14.97 -2.20 -48.26
CA ARG A 35 15.23 -1.51 -49.55
C ARG A 35 15.68 -0.03 -49.44
N ARG A 36 16.89 0.21 -49.98
CA ARG A 36 17.60 1.49 -50.23
C ARG A 36 16.86 2.44 -51.17
N SER A 37 17.02 3.75 -50.93
CA SER A 37 17.13 4.92 -51.85
C SER A 37 16.60 6.15 -51.09
N ASP A 38 17.15 7.37 -51.01
CA ASP A 38 18.09 8.16 -51.82
C ASP A 38 18.39 9.46 -50.98
N PRO A 39 19.53 10.18 -51.11
CA PRO A 39 19.80 11.40 -50.35
C PRO A 39 19.74 12.64 -51.23
N ARG A 40 18.82 13.59 -50.97
CA ARG A 40 18.80 14.88 -51.68
C ARG A 40 18.23 16.06 -50.88
N TRP A 41 19.09 17.08 -50.72
CA TRP A 41 18.81 18.54 -50.67
C TRP A 41 18.03 19.06 -49.45
N LEU A 42 18.21 20.28 -48.92
CA LEU A 42 19.22 21.34 -49.02
C LEU A 42 18.94 22.30 -47.84
N SER A 43 19.99 22.98 -47.40
CA SER A 43 20.05 24.34 -46.85
C SER A 43 18.77 25.20 -46.75
N HIS A 44 18.59 25.90 -45.62
CA HIS A 44 18.34 27.34 -45.65
C HIS A 44 18.89 28.09 -44.41
N GLN A 45 19.41 29.26 -44.73
CA GLN A 45 20.07 30.34 -43.99
C GLN A 45 19.35 30.81 -42.70
N ARG A 46 20.08 31.08 -41.60
CA ARG A 46 20.68 32.36 -41.14
C ARG A 46 19.71 33.54 -41.02
N GLY A 47 19.67 34.14 -39.82
CA GLY A 47 19.32 35.56 -39.66
C GLY A 47 18.97 36.01 -38.22
N ALA A 48 20.02 36.37 -37.46
CA ALA A 48 20.07 37.52 -36.52
C ALA A 48 19.18 37.53 -35.25
N SER A 49 19.51 38.14 -34.11
CA SER A 49 20.70 38.77 -33.49
C SER A 49 20.19 39.21 -32.11
N GLY A 50 20.81 38.78 -31.01
CA GLY A 50 20.45 39.23 -29.66
C GLY A 50 21.37 38.67 -28.57
N ASN A 51 22.21 39.55 -28.02
CA ASN A 51 23.34 39.30 -27.13
C ASN A 51 23.08 38.41 -25.89
N ALA A 52 23.95 37.42 -25.65
CA ALA A 52 24.23 36.87 -24.33
C ALA A 52 25.74 36.64 -24.17
N ARG A 53 26.34 37.22 -23.12
CA ARG A 53 27.78 37.17 -22.82
C ARG A 53 28.20 35.72 -22.54
N LEU A 54 29.12 35.20 -23.36
CA LEU A 54 29.89 34.00 -23.08
C LEU A 54 30.86 34.24 -21.92
N TYR A 55 30.91 33.31 -20.97
CA TYR A 55 32.02 33.19 -20.03
C TYR A 55 33.22 32.57 -20.76
N GLN A 56 34.37 33.24 -20.65
CA GLN A 56 35.62 32.91 -21.34
C GLN A 56 36.24 31.60 -20.85
N VAL A 57 36.57 30.72 -21.78
CA VAL A 57 37.51 29.60 -21.58
C VAL A 57 38.94 30.17 -21.60
N PRO A 58 39.86 29.74 -20.72
CA PRO A 58 41.25 30.20 -20.74
C PRO A 58 41.94 29.90 -22.09
N GLU A 59 42.73 30.85 -22.61
CA GLU A 59 43.41 30.76 -23.92
C GLU A 59 44.42 29.60 -24.04
N SER A 60 44.82 28.96 -22.94
CA SER A 60 45.74 27.81 -22.95
C SER A 60 45.13 26.53 -23.54
N LEU A 61 43.80 26.42 -23.60
CA LEU A 61 43.09 25.25 -24.15
C LEU A 61 42.76 25.38 -25.64
N ARG A 62 43.02 26.55 -26.25
CA ARG A 62 42.60 26.85 -27.63
C ARG A 62 43.66 26.49 -28.68
N ASN A 63 44.93 26.33 -28.28
CA ASN A 63 46.07 26.11 -29.20
C ASN A 63 46.97 24.92 -28.79
N ALA A 64 46.41 23.71 -28.62
CA ALA A 64 47.21 22.50 -28.44
C ALA A 64 46.95 21.49 -29.57
N THR A 65 47.83 21.49 -30.57
CA THR A 65 47.94 20.47 -31.61
C THR A 65 48.60 19.20 -31.06
N TRP A 66 48.12 18.05 -31.54
CA TRP A 66 48.41 16.68 -31.05
C TRP A 66 49.88 16.18 -31.19
N GLN A 67 50.88 17.05 -31.38
CA GLN A 67 52.27 16.64 -31.59
C GLN A 67 53.21 16.84 -30.38
N ARG A 68 52.72 17.22 -29.19
CA ARG A 68 53.64 17.62 -28.09
C ARG A 68 53.36 17.07 -26.69
N TRP A 69 52.69 15.93 -26.53
CA TRP A 69 52.51 15.30 -25.21
C TRP A 69 53.12 13.89 -25.15
N GLY A 70 54.45 13.85 -25.18
CA GLY A 70 55.23 12.80 -24.54
C GLY A 70 55.73 13.29 -23.18
N LYS A 71 55.71 12.41 -22.18
CA LYS A 71 56.40 12.47 -20.86
C LYS A 71 56.59 13.88 -20.28
N ASP A 72 55.70 14.34 -19.38
CA ASP A 72 56.09 15.09 -18.16
C ASP A 72 54.94 15.67 -17.31
N ASN A 73 53.66 15.52 -17.68
CA ASN A 73 52.56 16.18 -16.93
C ASN A 73 51.78 15.31 -15.93
N SER A 74 52.44 14.35 -15.28
CA SER A 74 51.84 13.61 -14.16
C SER A 74 51.63 14.49 -12.91
N ARG A 75 52.45 15.54 -12.72
CA ARG A 75 52.33 16.45 -11.56
C ARG A 75 51.19 17.45 -11.68
N GLN A 76 50.93 18.01 -12.85
CA GLN A 76 49.81 18.94 -13.05
C GLN A 76 48.44 18.24 -12.95
N LEU A 77 48.36 16.97 -13.31
CA LEU A 77 47.16 16.14 -13.12
C LEU A 77 46.93 15.81 -11.65
N LEU A 78 48.00 15.53 -10.89
CA LEU A 78 47.92 15.29 -9.44
C LEU A 78 47.55 16.54 -8.63
N ASP A 79 48.03 17.72 -9.03
CA ASP A 79 47.65 18.98 -8.36
C ASP A 79 46.22 19.43 -8.70
N ALA A 80 45.76 19.19 -9.94
CA ALA A 80 44.36 19.36 -10.31
C ALA A 80 43.43 18.39 -9.56
N MET A 81 43.88 17.16 -9.28
CA MET A 81 43.14 16.19 -8.46
C MET A 81 43.17 16.51 -6.96
N LYS A 82 44.25 17.09 -6.43
CA LYS A 82 44.32 17.54 -5.03
C LYS A 82 43.43 18.75 -4.75
N ALA A 83 43.29 19.67 -5.72
CA ALA A 83 42.36 20.79 -5.61
C ALA A 83 40.88 20.35 -5.59
N LEU A 84 40.57 19.16 -6.12
CA LEU A 84 39.25 18.53 -6.01
C LEU A 84 39.02 17.81 -4.66
N GLN A 85 40.06 17.62 -3.84
CA GLN A 85 40.02 16.79 -2.63
C GLN A 85 39.83 17.59 -1.32
N THR A 86 39.82 18.93 -1.37
CA THR A 86 39.58 19.81 -0.20
C THR A 86 38.23 20.54 -0.30
N TRP A 87 37.15 19.79 -0.49
CA TRP A 87 35.78 20.30 -0.27
C TRP A 87 35.39 20.04 1.19
N PRO A 88 34.95 21.03 1.98
CA PRO A 88 34.56 20.81 3.38
C PRO A 88 33.47 19.74 3.48
N MET A 89 33.64 18.79 4.40
CA MET A 89 32.63 17.78 4.73
C MET A 89 31.34 18.47 5.15
N ILE A 90 30.35 18.44 4.26
CA ILE A 90 28.98 18.88 4.49
C ILE A 90 28.29 17.84 5.38
N GLU A 91 27.71 18.29 6.49
CA GLU A 91 26.83 17.49 7.35
C GLU A 91 25.80 16.69 6.53
N LYS A 92 25.63 15.42 6.88
CA LYS A 92 24.66 14.50 6.26
C LYS A 92 23.25 15.10 6.25
N ARG A 93 22.83 15.70 5.14
CA ARG A 93 21.40 15.93 4.85
C ARG A 93 20.81 14.62 4.31
N LYS A 94 19.74 14.15 4.96
CA LYS A 94 18.98 12.95 4.54
C LYS A 94 18.24 13.26 3.24
N CYS A 95 18.75 12.79 2.11
CA CYS A 95 18.04 12.82 0.83
C CYS A 95 17.01 11.68 0.77
N TRP A 96 15.81 12.02 0.31
CA TRP A 96 14.67 11.11 0.18
C TRP A 96 14.75 10.33 -1.15
N HIS A 97 14.98 9.02 -1.08
CA HIS A 97 14.81 8.13 -2.22
C HIS A 97 13.43 7.46 -2.13
N GLY A 98 12.57 7.75 -3.09
CA GLY A 98 11.26 7.13 -3.24
C GLY A 98 11.39 5.66 -3.65
N HIS A 99 11.32 4.76 -2.67
CA HIS A 99 10.86 3.40 -2.92
C HIS A 99 9.35 3.32 -2.65
N ALA A 100 8.64 2.57 -3.48
CA ALA A 100 7.21 2.30 -3.39
C ALA A 100 6.82 1.40 -2.19
N GLY A 101 7.54 1.52 -1.07
CA GLY A 101 7.18 1.00 0.24
C GLY A 101 7.09 2.18 1.20
N GLY A 102 5.87 2.60 1.52
CA GLY A 102 5.63 3.76 2.37
C GLY A 102 6.35 3.67 3.72
N GLY A 103 7.24 4.62 3.98
CA GLY A 103 7.49 5.18 5.31
C GLY A 103 7.85 4.22 6.44
N LEU A 104 8.89 3.39 6.27
CA LEU A 104 9.81 3.10 7.38
C LEU A 104 11.00 4.05 7.29
N HIS A 105 10.77 5.36 7.54
CA HIS A 105 11.86 6.29 7.80
C HIS A 105 12.31 6.17 9.25
N THR A 106 12.94 5.05 9.50
CA THR A 106 13.91 4.90 10.56
C THR A 106 15.10 4.25 9.90
N ASP A 107 16.28 4.80 10.11
CA ASP A 107 17.54 4.12 9.80
C ASP A 107 17.38 2.62 10.17
N PRO A 108 17.74 1.64 9.31
CA PRO A 108 17.63 0.23 9.65
C PRO A 108 18.28 -0.12 10.99
N LYS A 109 19.15 0.77 11.50
CA LYS A 109 19.79 0.67 12.81
C LYS A 109 19.05 1.33 13.99
N GLU A 110 18.04 2.18 13.79
CA GLU A 110 17.43 2.98 14.88
C GLU A 110 15.90 2.86 15.10
N GLY A 111 15.12 2.28 14.18
CA GLY A 111 13.65 2.20 14.35
C GLY A 111 13.05 0.86 14.73
N LEU A 112 13.82 -0.20 14.52
CA LEU A 112 13.51 -1.49 15.10
C LEU A 112 14.22 -1.49 16.45
N LYS A 113 13.64 -0.85 17.48
CA LYS A 113 13.91 -1.32 18.85
C LYS A 113 13.77 -2.83 18.77
N ASP A 114 14.82 -3.59 19.10
CA ASP A 114 14.79 -5.05 19.12
C ASP A 114 13.51 -5.48 19.82
N VAL A 115 12.50 -5.82 19.03
CA VAL A 115 11.22 -6.19 19.58
C VAL A 115 11.45 -7.58 20.06
N ASP A 116 11.45 -7.71 21.39
CA ASP A 116 11.59 -8.96 22.12
C ASP A 116 10.77 -10.06 21.41
N THR A 117 11.46 -10.91 20.65
CA THR A 117 10.88 -11.99 19.84
C THR A 117 9.93 -12.84 20.68
N ARG A 118 10.23 -12.97 21.97
CA ARG A 118 9.39 -13.67 22.96
C ARG A 118 8.01 -13.02 23.10
N LYS A 119 7.92 -11.68 23.09
CA LYS A 119 6.65 -10.95 23.15
C LYS A 119 5.81 -11.19 21.89
N ILE A 120 6.43 -11.19 20.71
CA ILE A 120 5.74 -11.46 19.43
C ILE A 120 5.20 -12.90 19.42
N ILE A 121 6.04 -13.88 19.78
CA ILE A 121 5.63 -15.29 19.85
C ILE A 121 4.51 -15.48 20.88
N LYS A 122 4.61 -14.87 22.07
CA LYS A 122 3.57 -14.92 23.10
C LYS A 122 2.25 -14.32 22.60
N ALA A 123 2.32 -13.18 21.89
CA ALA A 123 1.15 -12.56 21.30
C ALA A 123 0.52 -13.47 20.22
N MET A 124 1.32 -14.05 19.32
CA MET A 124 0.85 -15.01 18.31
C MET A 124 0.22 -16.26 18.92
N LEU A 125 0.82 -16.79 19.98
CA LEU A 125 0.28 -17.96 20.68
C LEU A 125 -1.11 -17.68 21.26
N SER A 126 -1.39 -16.45 21.70
CA SER A 126 -2.72 -16.05 22.19
C SER A 126 -3.80 -16.06 21.10
N TYR A 127 -3.42 -15.90 19.83
CA TYR A 127 -4.33 -16.03 18.68
C TYR A 127 -4.56 -17.50 18.30
N VAL A 128 -3.53 -18.35 18.41
CA VAL A 128 -3.63 -19.80 18.16
C VAL A 128 -4.44 -20.51 19.26
N TRP A 129 -4.32 -20.05 20.50
CA TRP A 129 -5.06 -20.57 21.66
C TRP A 129 -5.99 -19.50 22.29
N PRO A 130 -7.09 -19.14 21.61
CA PRO A 130 -8.01 -18.10 22.08
C PRO A 130 -8.78 -18.54 23.32
N LYS A 131 -9.13 -17.60 24.22
CA LYS A 131 -9.94 -17.87 25.42
C LYS A 131 -11.41 -18.11 25.15
N ASP A 132 -11.93 -17.46 24.12
CA ASP A 132 -13.38 -17.35 23.86
C ASP A 132 -13.94 -18.54 23.06
N ARG A 133 -13.08 -19.46 22.59
CA ARG A 133 -13.39 -20.47 21.56
C ARG A 133 -12.88 -21.86 21.98
N PRO A 134 -13.66 -22.64 22.76
CA PRO A 134 -13.23 -23.97 23.21
C PRO A 134 -13.10 -24.97 22.05
N ASP A 135 -13.85 -24.77 20.97
CA ASP A 135 -13.76 -25.55 19.72
C ASP A 135 -12.34 -25.53 19.13
N LEU A 136 -11.69 -24.38 19.10
CA LEU A 136 -10.34 -24.22 18.57
C LEU A 136 -9.30 -24.84 19.49
N ARG A 137 -9.46 -24.69 20.80
CA ARG A 137 -8.57 -25.33 21.79
C ARG A 137 -8.62 -26.84 21.68
N ALA A 138 -9.83 -27.41 21.55
CA ALA A 138 -10.01 -28.83 21.30
C ALA A 138 -9.31 -29.25 20.00
N ARG A 139 -9.45 -28.49 18.91
CA ARG A 139 -8.73 -28.77 17.64
C ARG A 139 -7.21 -28.70 17.79
N VAL A 140 -6.68 -27.74 18.53
CA VAL A 140 -5.24 -27.66 18.80
C VAL A 140 -4.80 -28.87 19.63
N ALA A 141 -5.53 -29.22 20.69
CA ALA A 141 -5.24 -30.40 21.51
C ALA A 141 -5.30 -31.70 20.70
N ILE A 142 -6.32 -31.87 19.85
CA ILE A 142 -6.46 -33.00 18.92
C ILE A 142 -5.29 -33.03 17.93
N SER A 143 -4.91 -31.88 17.37
CA SER A 143 -3.75 -31.78 16.48
C SER A 143 -2.44 -32.15 17.19
N LEU A 144 -2.27 -31.77 18.45
CA LEU A 144 -1.11 -32.16 19.26
C LEU A 144 -1.16 -33.65 19.61
N GLY A 145 -2.35 -34.21 19.84
CA GLY A 145 -2.57 -35.64 20.00
C GLY A 145 -2.15 -36.43 18.77
N PHE A 146 -2.59 -36.00 17.57
CA PHE A 146 -2.16 -36.60 16.30
C PHE A 146 -0.67 -36.40 16.03
N LEU A 147 -0.07 -35.28 16.45
CA LEU A 147 1.38 -35.09 16.40
C LEU A 147 2.10 -36.15 17.25
N GLY A 148 1.65 -36.34 18.49
CA GLY A 148 2.18 -37.37 19.40
C GLY A 148 2.01 -38.77 18.81
N GLY A 149 0.82 -39.10 18.31
CA GLY A 149 0.51 -40.37 17.64
C GLY A 149 1.36 -40.62 16.41
N ALA A 150 1.56 -39.61 15.55
CA ALA A 150 2.43 -39.70 14.38
C ALA A 150 3.88 -39.95 14.77
N LYS A 151 4.37 -39.32 15.84
CA LYS A 151 5.73 -39.53 16.35
C LYS A 151 5.89 -40.91 16.98
N ALA A 152 4.92 -41.37 17.77
CA ALA A 152 4.91 -42.71 18.33
C ALA A 152 4.92 -43.79 17.22
N MET A 153 4.05 -43.65 16.20
CA MET A 153 4.03 -44.57 15.05
C MET A 153 5.34 -44.56 14.28
N ASN A 154 5.95 -43.38 14.05
CA ASN A 154 7.25 -43.30 13.38
C ASN A 154 8.36 -44.03 14.17
N ILE A 155 8.34 -43.95 15.50
CA ILE A 155 9.28 -44.68 16.36
C ILE A 155 9.03 -46.19 16.29
N VAL A 156 7.78 -46.64 16.21
CA VAL A 156 7.44 -48.08 16.11
C VAL A 156 7.92 -48.70 14.79
N VAL A 157 7.93 -47.95 13.68
CA VAL A 157 8.27 -48.47 12.34
C VAL A 157 9.63 -49.20 12.29
N PRO A 158 10.75 -48.64 12.76
CA PRO A 158 12.04 -49.36 12.80
C PRO A 158 12.04 -50.61 13.69
N PHE A 159 11.28 -50.64 14.78
CA PHE A 159 11.16 -51.82 15.64
C PHE A 159 10.40 -52.95 14.95
N MET A 160 9.29 -52.64 14.27
CA MET A 160 8.56 -53.63 13.46
C MET A 160 9.47 -54.19 12.36
N PHE A 161 10.29 -53.33 11.74
CA PHE A 161 11.23 -53.80 10.73
C PHE A 161 12.33 -54.70 11.32
N LYS A 162 12.85 -54.38 12.51
CA LYS A 162 13.74 -55.26 13.28
C LYS A 162 13.11 -56.63 13.49
N TYR A 163 11.92 -56.69 14.07
CA TYR A 163 11.27 -57.96 14.38
C TYR A 163 10.98 -58.80 13.13
N ALA A 164 10.70 -58.15 11.99
CA ALA A 164 10.55 -58.85 10.72
C ALA A 164 11.87 -59.51 10.29
N VAL A 165 12.99 -58.77 10.39
CA VAL A 165 14.33 -59.29 10.06
C VAL A 165 14.74 -60.42 11.01
N ASP A 166 14.50 -60.25 12.32
CA ASP A 166 14.82 -61.27 13.32
C ASP A 166 14.02 -62.56 13.10
N SER A 167 12.71 -62.44 12.80
CA SER A 167 11.84 -63.59 12.52
C SER A 167 12.28 -64.36 11.26
N LEU A 168 12.69 -63.65 10.21
CA LEU A 168 13.21 -64.27 8.98
C LEU A 168 14.58 -64.93 9.21
N ASN A 169 15.44 -64.32 10.03
CA ASN A 169 16.75 -64.90 10.33
C ASN A 169 16.62 -66.21 11.14
N GLN A 170 15.66 -66.26 12.09
CA GLN A 170 15.33 -67.50 12.80
C GLN A 170 14.79 -68.60 11.87
N MET A 171 14.01 -68.23 10.85
CA MET A 171 13.52 -69.17 9.81
C MET A 171 14.68 -69.80 9.02
N SER A 172 15.73 -69.03 8.70
CA SER A 172 16.91 -69.53 8.00
C SER A 172 17.78 -70.45 8.86
N GLY A 173 17.82 -70.22 10.18
CA GLY A 173 18.56 -71.07 11.13
C GLY A 173 17.87 -72.40 11.45
N ASN A 174 16.53 -72.41 11.51
CA ASN A 174 15.74 -73.60 11.85
C ASN A 174 15.35 -74.48 10.65
N MET A 175 15.69 -74.09 9.40
CA MET A 175 15.46 -74.90 8.20
C MET A 175 16.18 -76.27 8.22
N LEU A 176 17.14 -76.45 9.14
CA LEU A 176 17.88 -77.69 9.37
C LEU A 176 17.27 -78.63 10.42
N ASN A 177 16.23 -78.19 11.16
CA ASN A 177 15.53 -79.02 12.15
C ASN A 177 14.07 -79.23 11.71
N LEU A 178 13.79 -80.40 11.14
CA LEU A 178 12.49 -80.82 10.58
C LEU A 178 11.39 -81.07 11.63
N SER A 179 11.38 -80.38 12.77
CA SER A 179 10.44 -80.65 13.88
C SER A 179 9.40 -79.56 14.16
N ASP A 180 9.56 -78.33 13.65
CA ASP A 180 8.58 -77.25 13.86
C ASP A 180 7.88 -76.84 12.56
N ALA A 181 6.55 -76.78 12.60
CA ALA A 181 5.69 -76.55 11.44
C ALA A 181 6.06 -75.24 10.69
N PRO A 182 6.45 -75.31 9.40
CA PRO A 182 6.82 -74.14 8.57
C PRO A 182 5.76 -73.03 8.51
N ASN A 183 4.50 -73.38 8.80
CA ASN A 183 3.35 -72.49 8.69
C ASN A 183 3.28 -71.45 9.81
N THR A 184 3.77 -71.74 11.03
CA THR A 184 3.63 -70.82 12.18
C THR A 184 4.59 -69.63 12.07
N VAL A 185 5.85 -69.89 11.71
CA VAL A 185 6.90 -68.85 11.60
C VAL A 185 6.72 -67.97 10.37
N ALA A 186 6.30 -68.54 9.23
CA ALA A 186 5.97 -67.78 8.02
C ALA A 186 4.78 -66.83 8.25
N THR A 187 3.80 -67.25 9.05
CA THR A 187 2.66 -66.42 9.44
C THR A 187 3.11 -65.25 10.33
N MET A 188 4.03 -65.48 11.27
CA MET A 188 4.58 -64.42 12.13
C MET A 188 5.38 -63.37 11.35
N ALA A 189 6.31 -63.79 10.48
CA ALA A 189 7.09 -62.85 9.66
C ALA A 189 6.19 -62.00 8.74
N THR A 190 5.17 -62.63 8.15
CA THR A 190 4.17 -61.93 7.32
C THR A 190 3.35 -60.93 8.14
N ALA A 191 2.91 -61.32 9.35
CA ALA A 191 2.17 -60.43 10.24
C ALA A 191 2.99 -59.20 10.67
N VAL A 192 4.28 -59.38 10.97
CA VAL A 192 5.17 -58.27 11.36
C VAL A 192 5.46 -57.33 10.18
N LEU A 193 5.62 -57.85 8.96
CA LEU A 193 5.77 -57.04 7.75
C LEU A 193 4.51 -56.22 7.44
N ILE A 194 3.32 -56.82 7.60
CA ILE A 194 2.05 -56.09 7.51
C ILE A 194 2.01 -54.99 8.59
N GLY A 195 2.41 -55.32 9.82
CA GLY A 195 2.52 -54.36 10.92
C GLY A 195 3.45 -53.19 10.60
N TYR A 196 4.61 -53.44 9.99
CA TYR A 196 5.51 -52.39 9.48
C TYR A 196 4.81 -51.46 8.49
N GLY A 197 4.09 -52.04 7.50
CA GLY A 197 3.33 -51.27 6.52
C GLY A 197 2.24 -50.41 7.17
N VAL A 198 1.48 -51.00 8.11
CA VAL A 198 0.42 -50.32 8.86
C VAL A 198 0.98 -49.21 9.74
N SER A 199 2.07 -49.42 10.48
CA SER A 199 2.69 -48.37 11.29
C SER A 199 3.20 -47.21 10.43
N ARG A 200 3.79 -47.51 9.26
CA ARG A 200 4.27 -46.47 8.33
C ARG A 200 3.13 -45.69 7.71
N ALA A 201 2.08 -46.37 7.26
CA ALA A 201 0.87 -45.73 6.74
C ALA A 201 0.16 -44.92 7.84
N GLY A 202 0.08 -45.45 9.05
CA GLY A 202 -0.51 -44.80 10.23
C GLY A 202 0.25 -43.53 10.64
N ALA A 203 1.59 -43.54 10.58
CA ALA A 203 2.39 -42.35 10.83
C ALA A 203 2.14 -41.25 9.79
N ALA A 204 2.03 -41.61 8.51
CA ALA A 204 1.67 -40.66 7.45
C ALA A 204 0.24 -40.13 7.64
N PHE A 205 -0.71 -41.02 7.92
CA PHE A 205 -2.11 -40.69 8.19
C PHE A 205 -2.25 -39.68 9.34
N PHE A 206 -1.62 -39.94 10.49
CA PHE A 206 -1.67 -39.01 11.62
C PHE A 206 -1.01 -37.65 11.31
N ASN A 207 0.05 -37.61 10.51
CA ASN A 207 0.64 -36.34 10.06
C ASN A 207 -0.31 -35.55 9.17
N GLU A 208 -0.97 -36.20 8.20
CA GLU A 208 -1.94 -35.53 7.32
C GLU A 208 -3.17 -35.06 8.08
N VAL A 209 -3.71 -35.89 8.98
CA VAL A 209 -4.85 -35.50 9.84
C VAL A 209 -4.48 -34.35 10.76
N ARG A 210 -3.29 -34.38 11.39
CA ARG A 210 -2.77 -33.24 12.16
C ARG A 210 -2.78 -31.96 11.31
N ASN A 211 -2.23 -32.00 10.11
CA ASN A 211 -2.14 -30.83 9.24
C ASN A 211 -3.54 -30.32 8.83
N ALA A 212 -4.46 -31.22 8.51
CA ALA A 212 -5.84 -30.88 8.17
C ALA A 212 -6.60 -30.23 9.35
N VAL A 213 -6.41 -30.75 10.57
CA VAL A 213 -7.02 -30.19 11.78
C VAL A 213 -6.39 -28.82 12.12
N PHE A 214 -5.06 -28.71 12.08
CA PHE A 214 -4.35 -27.47 12.39
C PHE A 214 -4.59 -26.38 11.34
N GLY A 215 -4.76 -26.73 10.07
CA GLY A 215 -5.03 -25.78 8.99
C GLY A 215 -6.25 -24.89 9.27
N LYS A 216 -7.32 -25.47 9.85
CA LYS A 216 -8.51 -24.70 10.27
C LYS A 216 -8.21 -23.70 11.39
N VAL A 217 -7.34 -24.07 12.33
CA VAL A 217 -6.90 -23.18 13.42
C VAL A 217 -6.05 -22.04 12.86
N ALA A 218 -5.05 -22.37 12.04
CA ALA A 218 -4.16 -21.39 11.44
C ALA A 218 -4.92 -20.34 10.59
N GLN A 219 -5.82 -20.79 9.71
CA GLN A 219 -6.63 -19.89 8.88
C GLN A 219 -7.55 -18.99 9.71
N ASN A 220 -8.14 -19.51 10.79
CA ASN A 220 -8.95 -18.68 11.67
C ASN A 220 -8.12 -17.62 12.42
N SER A 221 -6.91 -17.97 12.88
CA SER A 221 -5.99 -17.02 13.50
C SER A 221 -5.59 -15.91 12.55
N ILE A 222 -5.20 -16.25 11.31
CA ILE A 222 -4.85 -15.29 10.26
C ILE A 222 -6.02 -14.33 9.99
N ARG A 223 -7.22 -14.88 9.77
CA ARG A 223 -8.44 -14.08 9.54
C ARG A 223 -8.73 -13.11 10.69
N ARG A 224 -8.56 -13.55 11.95
CA ARG A 224 -8.81 -12.71 13.13
C ARG A 224 -7.77 -11.59 13.25
N ILE A 225 -6.49 -11.89 13.06
CA ILE A 225 -5.41 -10.89 13.08
C ILE A 225 -5.65 -9.86 11.98
N ALA A 226 -5.90 -10.31 10.74
CA ALA A 226 -6.16 -9.43 9.60
C ALA A 226 -7.38 -8.53 9.85
N LYS A 227 -8.49 -9.10 10.36
CA LYS A 227 -9.69 -8.31 10.74
C LYS A 227 -9.38 -7.28 11.82
N ASN A 228 -8.64 -7.64 12.87
CA ASN A 228 -8.30 -6.73 13.95
C ASN A 228 -7.40 -5.58 13.47
N VAL A 229 -6.40 -5.87 12.63
CA VAL A 229 -5.55 -4.86 12.00
C VAL A 229 -6.39 -3.93 11.12
N PHE A 230 -7.27 -4.48 10.30
CA PHE A 230 -8.15 -3.70 9.44
C PHE A 230 -9.04 -2.75 10.23
N LEU A 231 -9.71 -3.26 11.28
CA LEU A 231 -10.55 -2.45 12.17
C LEU A 231 -9.74 -1.38 12.90
N HIS A 232 -8.54 -1.73 13.37
CA HIS A 232 -7.67 -0.78 14.05
C HIS A 232 -7.22 0.35 13.10
N LEU A 233 -6.81 0.04 11.86
CA LEU A 233 -6.45 1.04 10.86
C LEU A 233 -7.60 1.99 10.54
N HIS A 234 -8.84 1.50 10.48
CA HIS A 234 -10.02 2.33 10.27
C HIS A 234 -10.36 3.23 11.47
N ASN A 235 -9.96 2.83 12.69
CA ASN A 235 -10.17 3.62 13.90
C ASN A 235 -9.07 4.67 14.14
N LEU A 236 -7.96 4.63 13.39
CA LEU A 236 -6.95 5.68 13.44
C LEU A 236 -7.50 7.01 12.91
N ASP A 237 -6.98 8.11 13.44
CA ASP A 237 -7.47 9.44 13.12
C ASP A 237 -7.20 9.82 11.66
N LEU A 238 -7.98 10.77 11.14
CA LEU A 238 -7.83 11.24 9.77
C LEU A 238 -6.42 11.84 9.53
N GLY A 239 -5.77 12.37 10.58
CA GLY A 239 -4.39 12.84 10.51
C GLY A 239 -3.40 11.71 10.19
N PHE A 240 -3.57 10.51 10.73
CA PHE A 240 -2.78 9.33 10.33
C PHE A 240 -2.96 8.99 8.85
N HIS A 241 -4.20 9.01 8.35
CA HIS A 241 -4.49 8.70 6.94
C HIS A 241 -4.02 9.80 5.97
N LEU A 242 -4.15 11.07 6.35
CA LEU A 242 -3.73 12.22 5.55
C LEU A 242 -2.22 12.54 5.66
N SER A 243 -1.57 12.23 6.78
CA SER A 243 -0.10 12.39 6.89
C SER A 243 0.63 11.37 6.03
N ARG A 244 0.00 10.23 5.74
CA ARG A 244 0.49 9.26 4.76
C ARG A 244 0.17 9.61 3.31
N GLN A 245 -0.78 10.50 3.06
CA GLN A 245 -1.13 11.02 1.73
C GLN A 245 -1.71 12.44 1.88
N THR A 246 -0.90 13.47 1.66
CA THR A 246 -1.20 14.89 1.93
C THR A 246 -2.30 15.46 1.00
N GLY A 247 -3.54 15.04 1.22
CA GLY A 247 -4.60 14.96 0.20
C GLY A 247 -5.31 16.21 -0.37
N ALA A 248 -4.87 17.45 -0.18
CA ALA A 248 -5.48 18.63 -0.85
C ALA A 248 -4.44 19.50 -1.52
N LEU A 249 -3.46 20.00 -0.76
CA LEU A 249 -2.27 20.62 -1.33
C LEU A 249 -1.42 19.58 -2.05
N SER A 250 -1.24 18.35 -1.55
CA SER A 250 -0.70 17.26 -2.36
C SER A 250 -1.73 16.61 -3.28
N LYS A 251 -3.01 17.00 -3.36
CA LYS A 251 -3.85 16.67 -4.53
C LYS A 251 -3.75 17.71 -5.64
N ALA A 252 -3.53 18.98 -5.33
CA ALA A 252 -3.32 20.05 -6.29
C ALA A 252 -1.86 20.07 -6.77
N ILE A 253 -0.91 19.90 -5.85
CA ILE A 253 0.46 19.50 -6.13
C ILE A 253 0.45 18.08 -6.70
N ASP A 254 -0.22 17.03 -6.24
CA ASP A 254 -0.23 15.79 -7.04
C ASP A 254 -0.96 15.96 -8.38
N ARG A 255 -1.91 16.86 -8.62
CA ARG A 255 -2.48 17.01 -9.97
C ARG A 255 -1.56 17.82 -10.87
N GLY A 256 -0.98 18.90 -10.33
CA GLY A 256 0.03 19.73 -10.96
C GLY A 256 1.34 18.98 -11.14
N THR A 257 1.92 18.44 -10.08
CA THR A 257 3.02 17.48 -10.02
C THR A 257 2.68 16.10 -10.55
N ARG A 258 1.45 15.59 -10.74
CA ARG A 258 1.22 14.40 -11.60
C ARG A 258 1.03 14.80 -13.05
N GLY A 259 0.60 16.01 -13.39
CA GLY A 259 0.59 16.50 -14.77
C GLY A 259 2.00 16.84 -15.22
N ILE A 260 2.71 17.61 -14.41
CA ILE A 260 4.14 17.89 -14.48
C ILE A 260 4.89 16.59 -14.29
N SER A 261 4.83 15.83 -13.18
CA SER A 261 5.51 14.51 -13.14
C SER A 261 4.99 13.59 -14.22
N PHE A 262 3.77 13.59 -14.74
CA PHE A 262 3.44 12.79 -15.93
C PHE A 262 4.11 13.33 -17.19
N VAL A 263 4.25 14.63 -17.38
CA VAL A 263 4.92 15.22 -18.55
C VAL A 263 6.43 15.14 -18.41
N LEU A 264 6.98 15.48 -17.25
CA LEU A 264 8.36 15.35 -16.81
C LEU A 264 8.74 13.89 -16.60
N SER A 265 7.84 12.93 -16.35
CA SER A 265 8.10 11.48 -16.31
C SER A 265 7.84 10.87 -17.67
N ALA A 266 6.82 11.29 -18.41
CA ALA A 266 6.69 10.92 -19.81
C ALA A 266 7.82 11.53 -20.65
N LEU A 267 8.42 12.64 -20.25
CA LEU A 267 9.72 13.13 -20.74
C LEU A 267 10.82 12.34 -20.03
N VAL A 268 11.24 12.66 -18.81
CA VAL A 268 12.41 12.08 -18.11
C VAL A 268 12.41 10.56 -17.94
N PHE A 269 11.26 9.88 -17.88
CA PHE A 269 11.15 8.42 -17.68
C PHE A 269 10.61 7.61 -18.88
N ASN A 270 9.89 8.20 -19.85
CA ASN A 270 9.49 7.52 -21.08
C ASN A 270 10.25 8.07 -22.29
N LEU A 271 10.09 9.34 -22.65
CA LEU A 271 10.63 9.92 -23.88
C LEU A 271 12.13 10.15 -23.79
N LEU A 272 12.65 10.57 -22.65
CA LEU A 272 14.05 10.89 -22.39
C LEU A 272 14.85 9.62 -22.16
N PRO A 273 14.37 8.55 -21.49
CA PRO A 273 15.04 7.27 -21.51
C PRO A 273 14.86 6.58 -22.84
N ILE A 274 13.74 6.72 -23.56
CA ILE A 274 13.69 6.23 -24.94
C ILE A 274 14.67 7.02 -25.81
N MET A 275 14.74 8.35 -25.71
CA MET A 275 15.69 9.15 -26.46
C MET A 275 17.13 8.91 -25.99
N PHE A 276 17.37 8.66 -24.70
CA PHE A 276 18.67 8.37 -24.12
C PHE A 276 19.11 6.95 -24.42
N GLU A 277 18.25 5.94 -24.26
CA GLU A 277 18.46 4.56 -24.72
C GLU A 277 18.66 4.56 -26.24
N MET A 278 17.83 5.24 -27.02
CA MET A 278 18.02 5.37 -28.46
C MET A 278 19.31 6.12 -28.78
N THR A 279 19.68 7.17 -28.04
CA THR A 279 20.94 7.90 -28.25
C THR A 279 22.14 7.10 -27.77
N LEU A 280 22.02 6.30 -26.72
CA LEU A 280 23.09 5.50 -26.12
C LEU A 280 23.31 4.25 -26.98
N VAL A 281 22.24 3.56 -27.38
CA VAL A 281 22.27 2.52 -28.42
C VAL A 281 22.83 3.10 -29.71
N SER A 282 22.28 4.21 -30.22
CA SER A 282 22.79 4.83 -31.45
C SER A 282 24.23 5.30 -31.29
N SER A 283 24.67 5.81 -30.13
CA SER A 283 26.06 6.22 -29.90
C SER A 283 26.99 5.01 -29.85
N VAL A 284 26.61 3.96 -29.14
CA VAL A 284 27.37 2.70 -29.11
C VAL A 284 27.50 2.13 -30.53
N LEU A 285 26.45 2.19 -31.35
CA LEU A 285 26.47 1.80 -32.77
C LEU A 285 27.30 2.78 -33.64
N TYR A 286 27.19 4.10 -33.42
CA TYR A 286 27.88 5.13 -34.21
C TYR A 286 29.39 5.10 -33.99
N PHE A 287 29.81 4.79 -32.76
CA PHE A 287 31.21 4.59 -32.39
C PHE A 287 31.65 3.11 -32.52
N ASN A 288 30.77 2.21 -32.99
CA ASN A 288 31.04 0.78 -33.21
C ASN A 288 31.67 0.08 -31.98
N ASN A 289 31.17 0.43 -30.79
CA ASN A 289 31.67 0.03 -29.47
C ASN A 289 30.77 -1.02 -28.78
N GLU A 290 29.89 -1.71 -29.51
CA GLU A 290 28.99 -2.73 -28.99
C GLU A 290 29.76 -3.80 -28.21
N LYS A 291 30.95 -4.17 -28.71
CA LYS A 291 31.84 -5.13 -28.05
C LYS A 291 32.34 -4.63 -26.69
N TYR A 292 32.58 -3.33 -26.53
CA TYR A 292 33.05 -2.75 -25.28
C TYR A 292 31.96 -2.72 -24.21
N GLU A 293 30.74 -2.26 -24.53
CA GLU A 293 29.63 -2.26 -23.57
C GLU A 293 29.15 -3.68 -23.23
N ALA A 294 29.19 -4.61 -24.20
CA ALA A 294 28.96 -6.03 -23.93
C ALA A 294 29.98 -6.58 -22.91
N GLN A 295 31.27 -6.24 -23.04
CA GLN A 295 32.30 -6.63 -22.06
C GLN A 295 32.09 -6.01 -20.68
N ARG A 296 31.57 -4.78 -20.61
CA ARG A 296 31.26 -4.11 -19.33
C ARG A 296 30.06 -4.74 -18.63
N TYR A 297 28.98 -5.02 -19.37
CA TYR A 297 27.81 -5.74 -18.84
C TYR A 297 28.19 -7.15 -18.39
N ASP A 298 29.02 -7.85 -19.17
CA ASP A 298 29.62 -9.13 -18.78
C ASP A 298 30.38 -9.03 -17.45
N GLY A 299 31.08 -7.92 -17.19
CA GLY A 299 31.70 -7.66 -15.89
C GLY A 299 30.72 -7.58 -14.70
N PHE A 300 29.55 -6.94 -14.88
CA PHE A 300 28.51 -6.92 -13.84
C PHE A 300 27.85 -8.29 -13.67
N LEU A 301 27.56 -8.98 -14.78
CA LEU A 301 27.04 -10.35 -14.75
C LEU A 301 28.01 -11.29 -14.04
N LYS A 302 29.31 -11.17 -14.28
CA LYS A 302 30.34 -11.95 -13.60
C LYS A 302 30.37 -11.68 -12.10
N THR A 303 30.10 -10.44 -11.66
CA THR A 303 29.99 -10.11 -10.23
C THR A 303 28.76 -10.77 -9.60
N TYR A 304 27.60 -10.66 -10.27
CA TYR A 304 26.38 -11.34 -9.84
C TYR A 304 26.54 -12.87 -9.83
N GLU A 305 27.12 -13.42 -10.89
CA GLU A 305 27.44 -14.84 -11.03
C GLU A 305 28.34 -15.28 -9.88
N THR A 306 29.43 -14.56 -9.61
CA THR A 306 30.33 -14.88 -8.50
C THR A 306 29.59 -14.86 -7.15
N ALA A 307 28.70 -13.90 -6.92
CA ALA A 307 27.90 -13.82 -5.70
C ALA A 307 26.86 -14.95 -5.59
N SER A 308 26.16 -15.26 -6.69
CA SER A 308 25.15 -16.31 -6.78
C SER A 308 25.77 -17.70 -6.66
N LEU A 309 26.91 -17.93 -7.33
CA LEU A 309 27.73 -19.13 -7.19
C LEU A 309 28.27 -19.25 -5.77
N LYS A 310 28.73 -18.16 -5.15
CA LYS A 310 29.14 -18.18 -3.74
C LYS A 310 27.97 -18.59 -2.83
N SER A 311 26.77 -18.02 -3.02
CA SER A 311 25.58 -18.41 -2.26
C SER A 311 25.24 -19.89 -2.45
N THR A 312 25.17 -20.36 -3.69
CA THR A 312 24.86 -21.74 -4.03
C THR A 312 25.94 -22.70 -3.53
N SER A 313 27.21 -22.34 -3.67
CA SER A 313 28.35 -23.12 -3.19
C SER A 313 28.39 -23.19 -1.66
N THR A 314 28.12 -22.09 -0.95
CA THR A 314 28.02 -22.12 0.52
C THR A 314 26.87 -23.00 1.00
N LEU A 315 25.73 -23.00 0.29
CA LEU A 315 24.63 -23.92 0.56
C LEU A 315 25.01 -25.37 0.25
N ALA A 316 25.72 -25.63 -0.85
CA ALA A 316 26.22 -26.95 -1.18
C ALA A 316 27.23 -27.46 -0.13
N MET A 317 28.12 -26.59 0.35
CA MET A 317 29.08 -26.89 1.42
C MET A 317 28.36 -27.19 2.74
N LEU A 318 27.29 -26.46 3.07
CA LEU A 318 26.43 -26.74 4.21
C LEU A 318 25.78 -28.13 4.08
N ASN A 319 25.17 -28.43 2.93
CA ASN A 319 24.53 -29.72 2.66
C ASN A 319 25.55 -30.88 2.68
N PHE A 320 26.75 -30.66 2.14
CA PHE A 320 27.86 -31.61 2.20
C PHE A 320 28.28 -31.85 3.64
N GLY A 321 28.50 -30.80 4.43
CA GLY A 321 28.86 -30.90 5.85
C GLY A 321 27.80 -31.67 6.65
N GLN A 322 26.52 -31.37 6.44
CA GLN A 322 25.41 -32.12 7.03
C GLN A 322 25.46 -33.62 6.63
N SER A 323 25.60 -33.90 5.33
CA SER A 323 25.65 -35.27 4.81
C SER A 323 26.87 -36.04 5.32
N ALA A 324 28.02 -35.38 5.47
CA ALA A 324 29.24 -35.95 6.01
C ALA A 324 29.08 -36.32 7.49
N ILE A 325 28.52 -35.41 8.30
CA ILE A 325 28.22 -35.66 9.72
C ILE A 325 27.28 -36.87 9.85
N PHE A 326 26.21 -36.95 9.06
CA PHE A 326 25.30 -38.09 9.09
C PHE A 326 25.96 -39.38 8.60
N SER A 327 26.75 -39.34 7.54
CA SER A 327 27.39 -40.54 6.98
C SER A 327 28.44 -41.12 7.93
N VAL A 328 29.26 -40.27 8.55
CA VAL A 328 30.25 -40.69 9.56
C VAL A 328 29.55 -41.21 10.80
N GLY A 329 28.54 -40.49 11.32
CA GLY A 329 27.78 -40.91 12.48
C GLY A 329 27.05 -42.24 12.26
N LEU A 330 26.39 -42.40 11.11
CA LEU A 330 25.72 -43.64 10.73
C LEU A 330 26.73 -44.79 10.61
N THR A 331 27.85 -44.59 9.92
CA THR A 331 28.89 -45.62 9.77
C THR A 331 29.44 -46.05 11.13
N ALA A 332 29.78 -45.10 12.00
CA ALA A 332 30.30 -45.39 13.34
C ALA A 332 29.30 -46.23 14.15
N ILE A 333 28.02 -45.84 14.14
CA ILE A 333 26.98 -46.57 14.87
C ILE A 333 26.72 -47.96 14.25
N MET A 334 26.77 -48.09 12.92
CA MET A 334 26.67 -49.39 12.25
C MET A 334 27.83 -50.32 12.60
N VAL A 335 29.06 -49.79 12.71
CA VAL A 335 30.23 -50.57 13.16
C VAL A 335 30.06 -51.02 14.61
N LEU A 336 29.63 -50.14 15.51
CA LEU A 336 29.37 -50.49 16.91
C LEU A 336 28.26 -51.53 17.05
N ALA A 337 27.17 -51.39 16.29
CA ALA A 337 26.09 -52.37 16.26
C ALA A 337 26.57 -53.73 15.72
N SER A 338 27.40 -53.73 14.68
CA SER A 338 28.03 -54.93 14.14
C SER A 338 28.94 -55.63 15.16
N GLN A 339 29.77 -54.87 15.88
CA GLN A 339 30.59 -55.40 16.98
C GLN A 339 29.72 -56.01 18.10
N GLY A 340 28.60 -55.36 18.44
CA GLY A 340 27.62 -55.90 19.40
C GLY A 340 26.93 -57.18 18.92
N ILE A 341 26.73 -57.35 17.61
CA ILE A 341 26.21 -58.60 17.02
C ILE A 341 27.27 -59.71 17.13
N VAL A 342 28.53 -59.42 16.79
CA VAL A 342 29.63 -60.38 16.93
C VAL A 342 29.83 -60.82 18.38
N ALA A 343 29.65 -59.90 19.34
CA ALA A 343 29.69 -60.20 20.77
C ALA A 343 28.45 -60.95 21.30
N GLY A 344 27.44 -61.19 20.46
CA GLY A 344 26.19 -61.87 20.85
C GLY A 344 25.22 -61.02 21.68
N ALA A 345 25.50 -59.72 21.88
CA ALA A 345 24.66 -58.82 22.67
C ALA A 345 23.48 -58.23 21.87
N LEU A 346 23.60 -58.18 20.53
CA LEU A 346 22.61 -57.59 19.62
C LEU A 346 22.22 -58.57 18.51
N THR A 347 21.03 -58.37 17.95
CA THR A 347 20.48 -59.14 16.82
C THR A 347 20.76 -58.47 15.47
N VAL A 348 20.62 -59.21 14.36
CA VAL A 348 20.74 -58.63 13.01
C VAL A 348 19.65 -57.57 12.76
N GLY A 349 18.46 -57.73 13.34
CA GLY A 349 17.40 -56.74 13.29
C GLY A 349 17.74 -55.44 14.05
N ASP A 350 18.55 -55.48 15.11
CA ASP A 350 19.02 -54.27 15.81
C ASP A 350 19.80 -53.33 14.89
N LEU A 351 20.63 -53.88 14.00
CA LEU A 351 21.34 -53.10 12.98
C LEU A 351 20.38 -52.29 12.12
N VAL A 352 19.31 -52.94 11.67
CA VAL A 352 18.30 -52.35 10.77
C VAL A 352 17.44 -51.32 11.50
N MET A 353 17.08 -51.57 12.77
CA MET A 353 16.38 -50.61 13.62
C MET A 353 17.19 -49.32 13.81
N VAL A 354 18.47 -49.46 14.18
CA VAL A 354 19.34 -48.32 14.46
C VAL A 354 19.55 -47.48 13.19
N ASN A 355 19.76 -48.13 12.03
CA ASN A 355 19.81 -47.44 10.75
C ASN A 355 18.50 -46.69 10.45
N GLY A 356 17.35 -47.33 10.67
CA GLY A 356 16.03 -46.72 10.48
C GLY A 356 15.80 -45.50 11.35
N LEU A 357 16.13 -45.57 12.64
CA LEU A 357 15.98 -44.46 13.60
C LEU A 357 16.89 -43.28 13.23
N LEU A 358 18.16 -43.53 12.88
CA LEU A 358 19.09 -42.48 12.46
C LEU A 358 18.65 -41.79 11.17
N PHE A 359 18.15 -42.56 10.20
CA PHE A 359 17.66 -42.01 8.94
C PHE A 359 16.42 -41.11 9.16
N GLN A 360 15.52 -41.47 10.06
CA GLN A 360 14.37 -40.61 10.39
C GLN A 360 14.78 -39.28 11.03
N LEU A 361 15.87 -39.26 11.81
CA LEU A 361 16.40 -38.05 12.42
C LEU A 361 17.03 -37.10 11.39
N SER A 362 17.60 -37.61 10.30
CA SER A 362 18.30 -36.76 9.31
C SER A 362 17.35 -35.96 8.43
N LEU A 363 16.17 -36.51 8.09
CA LEU A 363 15.24 -35.87 7.14
C LEU A 363 14.81 -34.44 7.56
N PRO A 364 14.36 -34.18 8.80
CA PRO A 364 13.95 -32.82 9.20
C PRO A 364 15.13 -31.85 9.34
N LEU A 365 16.32 -32.36 9.67
CA LEU A 365 17.51 -31.53 9.90
C LEU A 365 18.03 -30.89 8.61
N ASN A 366 17.81 -31.53 7.45
CA ASN A 366 18.18 -30.99 6.14
C ASN A 366 17.46 -29.66 5.82
N PHE A 367 16.25 -29.45 6.35
CA PHE A 367 15.47 -28.22 6.08
C PHE A 367 15.64 -27.14 7.16
N LEU A 368 16.41 -27.40 8.21
CA LEU A 368 16.52 -26.51 9.37
C LEU A 368 17.06 -25.11 9.01
N GLY A 369 18.00 -25.04 8.06
CA GLY A 369 18.56 -23.76 7.58
C GLY A 369 17.51 -22.88 6.90
N THR A 370 16.66 -23.47 6.05
CA THR A 370 15.53 -22.77 5.42
C THR A 370 14.51 -22.33 6.46
N VAL A 371 14.14 -23.22 7.39
CA VAL A 371 13.20 -22.91 8.47
C VAL A 371 13.71 -21.74 9.33
N TYR A 372 15.00 -21.70 9.65
CA TYR A 372 15.60 -20.61 10.40
C TYR A 372 15.46 -19.27 9.66
N ARG A 373 15.85 -19.23 8.37
CA ARG A 373 15.77 -18.01 7.55
C ARG A 373 14.33 -17.52 7.42
N GLU A 374 13.39 -18.42 7.12
CA GLU A 374 11.97 -18.07 6.92
C GLU A 374 11.31 -17.62 8.22
N THR A 375 11.61 -18.30 9.34
CA THR A 375 11.11 -17.90 10.66
C THR A 375 11.61 -16.51 11.04
N ARG A 376 12.90 -16.22 10.79
CA ARG A 376 13.48 -14.91 11.07
C ARG A 376 12.81 -13.81 10.24
N GLN A 377 12.58 -14.04 8.95
CA GLN A 377 11.88 -13.08 8.10
C GLN A 377 10.42 -12.86 8.56
N ALA A 378 9.69 -13.95 8.84
CA ALA A 378 8.31 -13.86 9.29
C ALA A 378 8.17 -13.07 10.61
N LEU A 379 9.13 -13.20 11.53
CA LEU A 379 9.15 -12.41 12.77
C LEU A 379 9.34 -10.91 12.51
N ILE A 380 10.17 -10.54 11.53
CA ILE A 380 10.36 -9.14 11.11
C ILE A 380 9.06 -8.58 10.52
N ASP A 381 8.41 -9.33 9.62
CA ASP A 381 7.16 -8.91 8.99
C ASP A 381 6.04 -8.74 10.02
N MET A 382 5.96 -9.67 10.98
CA MET A 382 5.01 -9.61 12.09
C MET A 382 5.26 -8.42 13.01
N ASN A 383 6.51 -8.00 13.19
CA ASN A 383 6.82 -6.84 14.01
C ASN A 383 6.22 -5.55 13.43
N THR A 384 6.27 -5.38 12.10
CA THR A 384 5.64 -4.24 11.42
C THR A 384 4.14 -4.20 11.69
N LEU A 385 3.46 -5.36 11.59
CA LEU A 385 2.03 -5.48 11.86
C LEU A 385 1.70 -5.13 13.33
N PHE A 386 2.48 -5.63 14.29
CA PHE A 386 2.28 -5.31 15.71
C PHE A 386 2.61 -3.86 16.07
N THR A 387 3.55 -3.25 15.37
CA THR A 387 3.87 -1.84 15.53
C THR A 387 2.69 -0.97 15.09
N LEU A 388 2.04 -1.32 13.98
CA LEU A 388 0.80 -0.66 13.55
C LEU A 388 -0.33 -0.81 14.57
N LEU A 389 -0.50 -2.00 15.16
CA LEU A 389 -1.51 -2.25 16.21
C LEU A 389 -1.28 -1.50 17.53
N LYS A 390 -0.08 -0.95 17.74
CA LYS A 390 0.28 -0.15 18.92
C LYS A 390 0.06 1.35 18.72
N VAL A 391 -0.28 1.79 17.52
CA VAL A 391 -0.53 3.21 17.27
C VAL A 391 -1.84 3.58 17.96
N ASP A 392 -1.78 4.47 18.95
CA ASP A 392 -2.96 4.91 19.67
C ASP A 392 -3.89 5.74 18.79
N THR A 393 -5.19 5.46 18.84
CA THR A 393 -6.21 6.28 18.22
C THR A 393 -6.37 7.56 19.04
N ARG A 394 -6.15 8.73 18.43
CA ARG A 394 -6.26 10.03 19.15
C ARG A 394 -7.70 10.33 19.57
N ILE A 395 -8.66 9.99 18.71
CA ILE A 395 -10.09 10.21 18.98
C ILE A 395 -10.67 8.89 19.50
N LYS A 396 -11.16 8.89 20.74
CA LYS A 396 -11.80 7.75 21.40
C LYS A 396 -13.12 8.20 22.06
N ASP A 397 -14.09 7.30 22.10
CA ASP A 397 -15.30 7.49 22.90
C ASP A 397 -14.95 7.47 24.39
N LYS A 398 -15.64 8.28 25.20
CA LYS A 398 -15.58 8.18 26.66
C LYS A 398 -16.19 6.84 27.10
N ALA A 399 -15.70 6.27 28.20
CA ALA A 399 -16.03 4.90 28.64
C ALA A 399 -17.54 4.62 28.86
N MET A 400 -18.38 5.65 28.96
CA MET A 400 -19.84 5.56 29.01
C MET A 400 -20.51 6.67 28.17
N ALA A 401 -20.01 6.89 26.96
CA ALA A 401 -20.59 7.89 26.06
C ALA A 401 -22.04 7.52 25.71
N SER A 402 -22.98 8.43 25.99
CA SER A 402 -24.40 8.20 25.68
C SER A 402 -24.64 8.37 24.16
N PRO A 403 -25.59 7.63 23.57
CA PRO A 403 -26.03 7.89 22.20
C PRO A 403 -26.61 9.31 22.10
N LEU A 404 -26.22 10.05 21.07
CA LEU A 404 -26.74 11.38 20.79
C LEU A 404 -28.25 11.31 20.57
N GLN A 405 -29.00 12.06 21.37
CA GLN A 405 -30.44 12.24 21.20
C GLN A 405 -30.69 13.45 20.32
N ILE A 406 -31.21 13.24 19.11
CA ILE A 406 -31.45 14.32 18.15
C ILE A 406 -32.71 14.04 17.34
N THR A 407 -33.52 15.08 17.18
CA THR A 407 -34.66 15.11 16.27
C THR A 407 -34.48 16.25 15.28
N PRO A 408 -35.13 16.24 14.10
CA PRO A 408 -35.04 17.33 13.14
C PRO A 408 -35.35 18.72 13.75
N GLN A 409 -36.22 18.78 14.76
CA GLN A 409 -36.61 20.02 15.45
C GLN A 409 -35.58 20.48 16.51
N THR A 410 -34.74 19.58 17.01
CA THR A 410 -33.71 19.88 18.02
C THR A 410 -32.30 19.88 17.42
N ALA A 411 -32.18 19.72 16.11
CA ALA A 411 -30.94 19.60 15.37
C ALA A 411 -30.16 20.92 15.22
N THR A 412 -30.02 21.67 16.30
CA THR A 412 -29.22 22.90 16.38
C THR A 412 -27.74 22.54 16.48
N VAL A 413 -26.89 23.25 15.72
CA VAL A 413 -25.42 23.11 15.78
C VAL A 413 -24.83 24.37 16.37
N ALA A 414 -24.07 24.28 17.44
CA ALA A 414 -23.42 25.44 18.05
C ALA A 414 -21.90 25.21 18.20
N PHE A 415 -21.13 26.20 17.77
CA PHE A 415 -19.70 26.33 18.03
C PHE A 415 -19.54 27.38 19.12
N ASP A 416 -18.79 27.05 20.18
CA ASP A 416 -18.51 27.96 21.29
C ASP A 416 -17.00 28.11 21.51
N ASN A 417 -16.49 29.28 21.13
CA ASN A 417 -15.12 29.76 21.30
C ASN A 417 -14.05 28.76 20.82
N VAL A 418 -14.31 28.16 19.65
CA VAL A 418 -13.52 27.05 19.14
C VAL A 418 -12.17 27.53 18.58
N HIS A 419 -11.09 26.96 19.11
CA HIS A 419 -9.73 27.14 18.64
C HIS A 419 -9.15 25.83 18.12
N PHE A 420 -8.49 25.89 16.96
CA PHE A 420 -7.96 24.69 16.33
C PHE A 420 -6.74 24.94 15.43
N GLU A 421 -5.78 24.01 15.53
CA GLU A 421 -4.52 23.95 14.79
C GLU A 421 -4.29 22.50 14.32
N TYR A 422 -3.93 22.28 13.04
CA TYR A 422 -3.55 20.94 12.57
C TYR A 422 -2.12 20.58 12.94
N ILE A 423 -1.23 21.58 12.88
CA ILE A 423 0.18 21.52 13.21
C ILE A 423 0.39 22.62 14.24
N GLU A 424 1.11 22.29 15.31
CA GLU A 424 1.41 23.23 16.39
C GLU A 424 2.03 24.53 15.83
N GLY A 425 1.43 25.66 16.16
CA GLY A 425 1.85 26.99 15.71
C GLY A 425 1.15 27.49 14.44
N GLN A 426 0.36 26.66 13.75
CA GLN A 426 -0.46 27.08 12.59
C GLN A 426 -1.94 27.13 12.94
N LYS A 427 -2.37 28.30 13.41
CA LYS A 427 -3.77 28.61 13.77
C LYS A 427 -4.67 28.66 12.55
N VAL A 428 -5.68 27.79 12.54
CA VAL A 428 -6.73 27.76 11.51
C VAL A 428 -8.02 28.37 12.02
N LEU A 429 -8.43 28.03 13.25
CA LEU A 429 -9.58 28.65 13.91
C LEU A 429 -9.12 29.35 15.19
N SER A 430 -9.56 30.59 15.37
CA SER A 430 -9.09 31.51 16.41
C SER A 430 -10.25 32.08 17.24
N GLY A 431 -11.07 31.19 17.83
CA GLY A 431 -12.20 31.57 18.67
C GLY A 431 -13.49 31.74 17.88
N VAL A 432 -13.85 30.74 17.09
CA VAL A 432 -15.09 30.74 16.31
C VAL A 432 -16.25 30.35 17.22
N SER A 433 -17.24 31.24 17.33
CA SER A 433 -18.52 30.95 17.97
C SER A 433 -19.66 31.26 17.02
N PHE A 434 -20.59 30.33 16.75
CA PHE A 434 -21.82 30.59 15.98
C PHE A 434 -22.86 29.50 16.26
N GLU A 435 -24.11 29.77 15.90
CA GLU A 435 -25.22 28.83 16.05
C GLU A 435 -25.94 28.66 14.72
N VAL A 436 -26.31 27.43 14.38
CA VAL A 436 -27.14 27.06 13.24
C VAL A 436 -28.46 26.55 13.81
N PRO A 437 -29.54 27.32 13.71
CA PRO A 437 -30.83 26.92 14.26
C PRO A 437 -31.39 25.66 13.58
N ALA A 438 -32.15 24.87 14.33
CA ALA A 438 -32.77 23.66 13.80
C ALA A 438 -33.70 23.97 12.60
N GLY A 439 -33.59 23.17 11.54
CA GLY A 439 -34.42 23.29 10.33
C GLY A 439 -34.11 24.49 9.43
N LYS A 440 -33.11 25.31 9.77
CA LYS A 440 -32.69 26.47 8.97
C LYS A 440 -31.58 26.12 7.98
N LYS A 441 -31.55 26.85 6.86
CA LYS A 441 -30.47 26.81 5.87
C LYS A 441 -29.47 27.91 6.19
N VAL A 442 -28.30 27.55 6.72
CA VAL A 442 -27.22 28.49 7.03
C VAL A 442 -26.06 28.28 6.09
N ALA A 443 -25.57 29.36 5.49
CA ALA A 443 -24.41 29.33 4.62
C ALA A 443 -23.14 29.81 5.35
N ILE A 444 -22.01 29.16 5.08
CA ILE A 444 -20.69 29.55 5.58
C ILE A 444 -19.81 29.90 4.38
N VAL A 445 -19.40 31.17 4.29
CA VAL A 445 -18.63 31.72 3.17
C VAL A 445 -17.35 32.38 3.68
N GLY A 446 -16.41 32.64 2.79
CA GLY A 446 -15.17 33.35 3.12
C GLY A 446 -14.02 33.01 2.18
N GLY A 447 -12.93 33.76 2.27
CA GLY A 447 -11.74 33.59 1.44
C GLY A 447 -11.06 32.21 1.55
N SER A 448 -10.12 31.91 0.65
CA SER A 448 -9.30 30.69 0.77
C SER A 448 -8.52 30.70 2.08
N GLY A 449 -8.49 29.56 2.79
CA GLY A 449 -7.81 29.46 4.09
C GLY A 449 -8.60 29.98 5.30
N SER A 450 -9.84 30.46 5.13
CA SER A 450 -10.66 30.96 6.26
C SER A 450 -11.14 29.91 7.27
N GLY A 451 -10.87 28.61 7.02
CA GLY A 451 -11.21 27.52 7.94
C GLY A 451 -12.51 26.77 7.66
N LYS A 452 -13.21 27.05 6.54
CA LYS A 452 -14.51 26.42 6.17
C LYS A 452 -14.50 24.89 6.25
N SER A 453 -13.58 24.22 5.54
CA SER A 453 -13.51 22.74 5.54
C SER A 453 -13.10 22.16 6.90
N THR A 454 -12.44 22.96 7.75
CA THR A 454 -12.10 22.56 9.12
C THR A 454 -13.34 22.46 10.01
N ILE A 455 -14.34 23.32 9.79
CA ILE A 455 -15.64 23.25 10.52
C ILE A 455 -16.30 21.90 10.27
N VAL A 456 -16.36 21.44 9.02
CA VAL A 456 -16.92 20.12 8.67
C VAL A 456 -16.18 18.99 9.41
N ARG A 457 -14.85 19.05 9.39
CA ARG A 457 -14.01 18.02 10.02
C ARG A 457 -14.14 17.99 11.54
N LEU A 458 -14.33 19.13 12.18
CA LEU A 458 -14.58 19.23 13.62
C LEU A 458 -15.99 18.79 13.99
N LEU A 459 -17.01 19.18 13.19
CA LEU A 459 -18.39 18.75 13.40
C LEU A 459 -18.53 17.21 13.28
N PHE A 460 -17.83 16.61 12.32
CA PHE A 460 -17.79 15.15 12.16
C PHE A 460 -16.83 14.44 13.14
N ARG A 461 -16.19 15.22 14.04
CA ARG A 461 -15.22 14.80 15.05
C ARG A 461 -14.11 13.92 14.46
N PHE A 462 -13.55 14.34 13.33
CA PHE A 462 -12.28 13.81 12.82
C PHE A 462 -11.08 14.37 13.58
N TYR A 463 -11.25 15.57 14.14
CA TYR A 463 -10.33 16.24 15.05
C TYR A 463 -11.12 16.78 16.23
N GLU A 464 -10.42 17.03 17.34
CA GLU A 464 -10.99 17.70 18.51
C GLU A 464 -10.42 19.12 18.63
N PRO A 465 -11.24 20.09 19.08
CA PRO A 465 -10.78 21.45 19.32
C PRO A 465 -9.79 21.49 20.49
N GLN A 466 -8.79 22.37 20.41
CA GLN A 466 -7.82 22.56 21.50
C GLN A 466 -8.42 23.38 22.65
N LYS A 467 -9.29 24.34 22.32
CA LYS A 467 -10.11 25.12 23.26
C LYS A 467 -11.49 25.33 22.67
N GLY A 468 -12.47 25.54 23.55
CA GLY A 468 -13.88 25.68 23.16
C GLY A 468 -14.59 24.34 23.05
N SER A 469 -15.89 24.38 22.76
CA SER A 469 -16.74 23.20 22.65
C SER A 469 -17.68 23.30 21.45
N ILE A 470 -18.09 22.16 20.93
CA ILE A 470 -19.06 22.05 19.85
C ILE A 470 -20.24 21.26 20.37
N TYR A 471 -21.44 21.80 20.18
CA TYR A 471 -22.68 21.22 20.63
C TYR A 471 -23.57 20.87 19.45
N LEU A 472 -24.25 19.73 19.56
CA LEU A 472 -25.26 19.28 18.62
C LEU A 472 -26.50 18.88 19.43
N ALA A 473 -27.65 19.47 19.15
CA ALA A 473 -28.85 19.33 19.97
C ALA A 473 -28.61 19.61 21.47
N GLY A 474 -27.80 20.64 21.76
CA GLY A 474 -27.40 21.03 23.12
C GLY A 474 -26.42 20.08 23.82
N GLN A 475 -26.04 18.97 23.19
CA GLN A 475 -25.10 17.98 23.76
C GLN A 475 -23.70 18.19 23.18
N ASN A 476 -22.67 18.17 24.02
CA ASN A 476 -21.29 18.29 23.56
C ASN A 476 -20.89 17.05 22.75
N ILE A 477 -20.33 17.25 21.55
CA ILE A 477 -19.93 16.15 20.65
C ILE A 477 -18.82 15.26 21.24
N GLN A 478 -18.10 15.73 22.26
CA GLN A 478 -17.06 14.97 22.98
C GLN A 478 -17.63 13.97 24.01
N ASP A 479 -18.87 14.18 24.45
CA ASP A 479 -19.53 13.36 25.49
C ASP A 479 -20.41 12.25 24.91
N VAL A 480 -20.74 12.33 23.61
CA VAL A 480 -21.57 11.37 22.90
C VAL A 480 -20.74 10.36 22.11
N SER A 481 -21.35 9.23 21.75
CA SER A 481 -20.67 8.20 20.94
C SER A 481 -20.43 8.68 19.50
N LEU A 482 -19.24 8.41 18.96
CA LEU A 482 -18.86 8.78 17.59
C LEU A 482 -19.81 8.19 16.54
N GLU A 483 -20.31 6.97 16.77
CA GLU A 483 -21.23 6.30 15.86
C GLU A 483 -22.56 7.07 15.74
N SER A 484 -23.16 7.46 16.87
CA SER A 484 -24.42 8.20 16.89
C SER A 484 -24.28 9.60 16.29
N LEU A 485 -23.19 10.30 16.64
CA LEU A 485 -22.85 11.62 16.08
C LEU A 485 -22.72 11.55 14.54
N ARG A 486 -21.93 10.61 14.03
CA ARG A 486 -21.69 10.49 12.59
C ARG A 486 -22.90 9.96 11.85
N LYS A 487 -23.79 9.19 12.49
CA LYS A 487 -25.08 8.79 11.91
C LYS A 487 -26.01 9.99 11.75
N ALA A 488 -26.02 10.91 12.72
CA ALA A 488 -26.84 12.11 12.72
C ALA A 488 -26.41 13.21 11.73
N VAL A 489 -25.17 13.16 11.23
CA VAL A 489 -24.63 14.16 10.29
C VAL A 489 -24.39 13.56 8.91
N GLY A 490 -25.03 14.10 7.87
CA GLY A 490 -24.75 13.81 6.46
C GLY A 490 -23.72 14.78 5.91
N VAL A 491 -22.80 14.31 5.06
CA VAL A 491 -21.83 15.17 4.39
C VAL A 491 -21.85 14.86 2.91
N VAL A 492 -22.02 15.89 2.08
CA VAL A 492 -21.78 15.85 0.64
C VAL A 492 -20.44 16.53 0.40
N PRO A 493 -19.35 15.77 0.18
CA PRO A 493 -18.01 16.33 0.01
C PRO A 493 -17.84 17.01 -1.35
N GLN A 494 -16.81 17.84 -1.47
CA GLN A 494 -16.39 18.46 -2.73
C GLN A 494 -15.96 17.41 -3.77
N ASP A 495 -15.12 16.45 -3.35
CA ASP A 495 -14.63 15.34 -4.17
C ASP A 495 -15.37 14.04 -3.81
N ALA A 496 -16.41 13.69 -4.56
CA ALA A 496 -17.09 12.42 -4.41
C ALA A 496 -16.20 11.23 -4.86
N VAL A 497 -15.94 10.29 -3.95
CA VAL A 497 -15.19 9.05 -4.23
C VAL A 497 -16.15 7.91 -4.51
N LEU A 498 -15.84 7.10 -5.52
CA LEU A 498 -16.56 5.86 -5.83
C LEU A 498 -15.74 4.66 -5.37
N PHE A 499 -16.40 3.69 -4.75
CA PHE A 499 -15.83 2.38 -4.52
C PHE A 499 -15.76 1.60 -5.84
N HIS A 500 -14.72 0.79 -5.98
CA HIS A 500 -14.57 -0.18 -7.06
C HIS A 500 -15.59 -1.32 -6.92
N ASN A 501 -16.84 -1.03 -7.28
CA ASN A 501 -17.99 -1.92 -7.15
C ASN A 501 -19.13 -1.43 -8.06
N THR A 502 -20.30 -2.06 -8.01
CA THR A 502 -21.47 -1.63 -8.79
C THR A 502 -21.96 -0.24 -8.39
N ILE A 503 -22.63 0.45 -9.31
CA ILE A 503 -23.27 1.73 -9.00
C ILE A 503 -24.36 1.57 -7.93
N TYR A 504 -25.09 0.44 -7.93
CA TYR A 504 -26.02 0.08 -6.85
C TYR A 504 -25.35 0.03 -5.49
N TYR A 505 -24.23 -0.70 -5.36
CA TYR A 505 -23.47 -0.77 -4.10
C TYR A 505 -23.01 0.61 -3.65
N ASN A 506 -22.56 1.43 -4.60
CA ASN A 506 -22.13 2.80 -4.33
C ASN A 506 -23.29 3.65 -3.80
N LEU A 507 -24.52 3.49 -4.27
CA LEU A 507 -25.69 4.21 -3.74
C LEU A 507 -26.12 3.67 -2.37
N LEU A 508 -26.23 2.33 -2.25
CA LEU A 508 -26.59 1.62 -1.02
C LEU A 508 -25.63 1.94 0.15
N TYR A 509 -24.40 2.32 -0.14
CA TYR A 509 -23.43 2.71 0.89
C TYR A 509 -23.89 3.87 1.80
N GLY A 510 -24.86 4.69 1.37
CA GLY A 510 -25.48 5.69 2.23
C GLY A 510 -26.20 5.10 3.45
N ASN A 511 -26.92 3.99 3.24
CA ASN A 511 -27.57 3.19 4.27
C ASN A 511 -27.66 1.73 3.80
N ILE A 512 -26.80 0.87 4.35
CA ILE A 512 -26.66 -0.53 3.92
C ILE A 512 -27.94 -1.34 4.21
N SER A 513 -28.77 -0.87 5.14
CA SER A 513 -30.05 -1.51 5.49
C SER A 513 -31.22 -1.08 4.60
N ALA A 514 -31.00 -0.19 3.64
CA ALA A 514 -32.06 0.31 2.76
C ALA A 514 -32.53 -0.77 1.76
N SER A 515 -33.81 -0.72 1.44
CA SER A 515 -34.45 -1.56 0.43
C SER A 515 -34.03 -1.14 -0.99
N PRO A 516 -34.06 -2.05 -1.97
CA PRO A 516 -33.78 -1.71 -3.37
C PRO A 516 -34.68 -0.59 -3.91
N GLU A 517 -35.94 -0.56 -3.49
CA GLU A 517 -36.92 0.45 -3.89
C GLU A 517 -36.52 1.85 -3.42
N GLU A 518 -36.05 1.98 -2.18
CA GLU A 518 -35.51 3.23 -1.64
C GLU A 518 -34.28 3.69 -2.42
N VAL A 519 -33.38 2.78 -2.78
CA VAL A 519 -32.19 3.10 -3.59
C VAL A 519 -32.60 3.65 -4.95
N TYR A 520 -33.61 3.06 -5.60
CA TYR A 520 -34.12 3.54 -6.89
C TYR A 520 -34.86 4.87 -6.76
N ALA A 521 -35.65 5.07 -5.70
CA ALA A 521 -36.32 6.33 -5.42
C ALA A 521 -35.32 7.47 -5.23
N VAL A 522 -34.28 7.25 -4.43
CA VAL A 522 -33.23 8.25 -4.19
C VAL A 522 -32.40 8.51 -5.45
N ALA A 523 -32.14 7.50 -6.27
CA ALA A 523 -31.49 7.69 -7.56
C ALA A 523 -32.33 8.54 -8.54
N LYS A 524 -33.66 8.44 -8.49
CA LYS A 524 -34.57 9.31 -9.27
C LYS A 524 -34.55 10.74 -8.74
N LEU A 525 -34.65 10.92 -7.42
CA LEU A 525 -34.58 12.24 -6.78
C LEU A 525 -33.26 12.96 -7.09
N ALA A 526 -32.15 12.22 -7.14
CA ALA A 526 -30.84 12.76 -7.49
C ALA A 526 -30.62 12.93 -9.00
N GLY A 527 -31.59 12.63 -9.87
CA GLY A 527 -31.45 12.74 -11.32
C GLY A 527 -30.44 11.76 -11.94
N LEU A 528 -30.17 10.63 -11.28
CA LEU A 528 -29.22 9.61 -11.74
C LEU A 528 -29.88 8.43 -12.45
N HIS A 529 -31.16 8.16 -12.17
CA HIS A 529 -31.84 6.96 -12.65
C HIS A 529 -31.72 6.76 -14.16
N ASP A 530 -32.04 7.78 -14.95
CA ASP A 530 -32.02 7.69 -16.41
C ASP A 530 -30.59 7.54 -16.96
N ALA A 531 -29.61 8.17 -16.32
CA ALA A 531 -28.20 8.02 -16.67
C ALA A 531 -27.71 6.59 -16.38
N ILE A 532 -28.12 6.02 -15.25
CA ILE A 532 -27.80 4.64 -14.86
C ILE A 532 -28.43 3.64 -15.84
N LEU A 533 -29.70 3.83 -16.25
CA LEU A 533 -30.38 2.94 -17.20
C LEU A 533 -29.74 2.92 -18.59
N ARG A 534 -29.05 3.99 -18.99
CA ARG A 534 -28.29 4.04 -20.25
C ARG A 534 -26.94 3.31 -20.17
N MET A 535 -26.50 2.91 -18.98
CA MET A 535 -25.26 2.16 -18.81
C MET A 535 -25.45 0.69 -19.24
N PRO A 536 -24.40 -0.01 -19.71
CA PRO A 536 -24.50 -1.37 -20.25
C PRO A 536 -25.14 -2.41 -19.33
N HIS A 537 -25.02 -2.25 -18.01
CA HIS A 537 -25.57 -3.16 -17.00
C HIS A 537 -26.46 -2.45 -15.99
N GLY A 538 -26.99 -1.27 -16.32
CA GLY A 538 -27.85 -0.50 -15.43
C GLY A 538 -27.21 -0.29 -14.04
N TYR A 539 -27.94 -0.66 -13.00
CA TYR A 539 -27.52 -0.58 -11.59
C TYR A 539 -26.36 -1.52 -11.21
N ASP A 540 -26.12 -2.57 -11.99
CA ASP A 540 -25.01 -3.51 -11.77
C ASP A 540 -23.72 -3.11 -12.48
N THR A 541 -23.74 -1.96 -13.16
CA THR A 541 -22.55 -1.42 -13.83
C THR A 541 -21.43 -1.18 -12.83
N GLN A 542 -20.27 -1.82 -13.05
CA GLN A 542 -19.07 -1.65 -12.25
C GLN A 542 -18.47 -0.26 -12.48
N VAL A 543 -18.31 0.51 -11.41
CA VAL A 543 -17.72 1.86 -11.42
C VAL A 543 -16.48 1.92 -10.52
N GLY A 544 -15.69 2.98 -10.65
CA GLY A 544 -14.43 3.16 -9.90
C GLY A 544 -13.27 3.46 -10.84
N GLU A 545 -12.02 3.39 -10.35
CA GLU A 545 -10.85 3.68 -11.19
C GLU A 545 -10.58 2.57 -12.24
N ARG A 546 -11.05 1.33 -11.99
CA ARG A 546 -10.95 0.18 -12.91
C ARG A 546 -12.27 -0.14 -13.62
N GLY A 547 -13.36 0.56 -13.31
CA GLY A 547 -14.69 0.38 -13.90
C GLY A 547 -15.06 1.52 -14.87
N LEU A 548 -16.35 1.64 -15.18
CA LEU A 548 -16.89 2.76 -15.93
C LEU A 548 -16.60 4.06 -15.17
N LYS A 549 -16.01 5.04 -15.86
CA LYS A 549 -15.73 6.36 -15.30
C LYS A 549 -16.97 7.25 -15.42
N LEU A 550 -17.51 7.66 -14.29
CA LEU A 550 -18.55 8.69 -14.22
C LEU A 550 -17.94 10.08 -14.39
N SER A 551 -18.71 10.99 -14.98
CA SER A 551 -18.41 12.43 -15.02
C SER A 551 -18.38 13.05 -13.62
N GLY A 552 -17.79 14.24 -13.48
CA GLY A 552 -17.73 14.96 -12.20
C GLY A 552 -19.12 15.17 -11.59
N GLY A 553 -20.07 15.65 -12.40
CA GLY A 553 -21.45 15.86 -11.97
C GLY A 553 -22.19 14.57 -11.60
N GLU A 554 -22.00 13.47 -12.32
CA GLU A 554 -22.58 12.17 -11.95
C GLU A 554 -22.03 11.64 -10.62
N LYS A 555 -20.71 11.75 -10.39
CA LYS A 555 -20.11 11.38 -9.10
C LYS A 555 -20.71 12.19 -7.96
N GLN A 556 -20.93 13.49 -8.19
CA GLN A 556 -21.50 14.38 -7.21
C GLN A 556 -22.95 14.03 -6.90
N ARG A 557 -23.75 13.71 -7.93
CA ARG A 557 -25.11 13.18 -7.74
C ARG A 557 -25.12 11.88 -6.94
N VAL A 558 -24.12 11.01 -7.11
CA VAL A 558 -24.01 9.76 -6.31
C VAL A 558 -23.74 10.10 -4.84
N ALA A 559 -22.90 11.10 -4.54
CA ALA A 559 -22.68 11.56 -3.18
C ALA A 559 -23.93 12.18 -2.55
N ILE A 560 -24.69 12.97 -3.32
CA ILE A 560 -25.98 13.52 -2.88
C ILE A 560 -26.97 12.40 -2.59
N ALA A 561 -27.10 11.43 -3.50
CA ALA A 561 -27.96 10.26 -3.30
C ALA A 561 -27.60 9.49 -2.02
N ARG A 562 -26.30 9.30 -1.72
CA ARG A 562 -25.87 8.68 -0.45
C ARG A 562 -26.31 9.48 0.77
N ALA A 563 -26.18 10.82 0.72
CA ALA A 563 -26.57 11.68 1.82
C ALA A 563 -28.09 11.67 2.05
N ILE A 564 -28.89 11.61 0.98
CA ILE A 564 -30.35 11.51 1.06
C ILE A 564 -30.76 10.14 1.60
N LEU A 565 -30.17 9.05 1.11
CA LEU A 565 -30.49 7.68 1.55
C LEU A 565 -30.13 7.44 3.02
N LYS A 566 -29.12 8.16 3.52
CA LYS A 566 -28.74 8.15 4.94
C LYS A 566 -29.78 8.82 5.85
N ASP A 567 -30.59 9.73 5.30
CA ASP A 567 -31.59 10.54 6.01
C ASP A 567 -31.15 11.14 7.36
N PRO A 568 -30.09 11.98 7.39
CA PRO A 568 -29.62 12.56 8.64
C PRO A 568 -30.36 13.88 8.98
N PRO A 569 -30.57 14.19 10.27
CA PRO A 569 -31.19 15.45 10.71
C PRO A 569 -30.37 16.71 10.39
N VAL A 570 -29.03 16.57 10.29
CA VAL A 570 -28.13 17.63 9.85
C VAL A 570 -27.43 17.22 8.57
N ILE A 571 -27.48 18.07 7.53
CA ILE A 571 -26.73 17.84 6.28
C ILE A 571 -25.73 18.98 6.06
N VAL A 572 -24.49 18.61 5.72
CA VAL A 572 -23.42 19.54 5.38
C VAL A 572 -23.07 19.39 3.91
N TYR A 573 -23.12 20.49 3.16
CA TYR A 573 -22.71 20.57 1.77
C TYR A 573 -21.37 21.28 1.69
N ASP A 574 -20.29 20.55 1.40
CA ASP A 574 -18.93 21.09 1.29
C ASP A 574 -18.57 21.32 -0.18
N GLU A 575 -18.80 22.55 -0.67
CA GLU A 575 -18.56 22.95 -2.08
C GLU A 575 -19.23 22.03 -3.11
N ALA A 576 -20.40 21.51 -2.74
CA ALA A 576 -21.03 20.39 -3.42
C ALA A 576 -21.43 20.64 -4.88
N THR A 577 -21.49 21.90 -5.35
CA THR A 577 -21.89 22.24 -6.72
C THR A 577 -20.75 22.77 -7.59
N SER A 578 -19.53 22.85 -7.05
CA SER A 578 -18.38 23.43 -7.75
C SER A 578 -17.99 22.70 -9.05
N SER A 579 -18.35 21.42 -9.18
CA SER A 579 -18.05 20.56 -10.33
C SER A 579 -19.23 20.35 -11.28
N LEU A 580 -20.38 20.99 -11.01
CA LEU A 580 -21.60 20.92 -11.83
C LEU A 580 -21.65 22.10 -12.82
N ASP A 581 -22.21 21.85 -14.01
CA ASP A 581 -22.59 22.91 -14.94
C ASP A 581 -23.83 23.67 -14.43
N SER A 582 -24.00 24.93 -14.84
CA SER A 582 -25.04 25.81 -14.28
C SER A 582 -26.47 25.27 -14.43
N ILE A 583 -26.75 24.52 -15.51
CA ILE A 583 -28.08 23.95 -15.78
C ILE A 583 -28.36 22.75 -14.86
N THR A 584 -27.41 21.83 -14.72
CA THR A 584 -27.57 20.73 -13.75
C THR A 584 -27.51 21.22 -12.31
N GLU A 585 -26.76 22.28 -12.02
CA GLU A 585 -26.72 22.92 -10.69
C GLU A 585 -28.11 23.40 -10.26
N GLU A 586 -28.82 24.14 -11.12
CA GLU A 586 -30.18 24.61 -10.84
C GLU A 586 -31.17 23.45 -10.68
N THR A 587 -31.08 22.44 -11.55
CA THR A 587 -31.95 21.25 -11.50
C THR A 587 -31.76 20.47 -10.19
N ILE A 588 -30.50 20.28 -9.77
CA ILE A 588 -30.16 19.55 -8.55
C ILE A 588 -30.55 20.38 -7.32
N LEU A 589 -30.19 21.65 -7.25
CA LEU A 589 -30.57 22.52 -6.12
C LEU A 589 -32.09 22.65 -6.00
N GLY A 590 -32.81 22.69 -7.14
CA GLY A 590 -34.27 22.64 -7.19
C GLY A 590 -34.83 21.33 -6.61
N ALA A 591 -34.33 20.18 -7.06
CA ALA A 591 -34.74 18.87 -6.51
C ALA A 591 -34.40 18.70 -5.03
N MET A 592 -33.33 19.36 -4.56
CA MET A 592 -32.90 19.31 -3.17
C MET A 592 -33.69 20.25 -2.25
N ARG A 593 -34.34 21.31 -2.76
CA ARG A 593 -35.11 22.24 -1.92
C ARG A 593 -36.16 21.53 -1.08
N ASP A 594 -36.93 20.64 -1.67
CA ASP A 594 -38.01 19.94 -0.97
C ASP A 594 -37.46 18.93 0.07
N VAL A 595 -36.30 18.35 -0.24
CA VAL A 595 -35.57 17.41 0.63
C VAL A 595 -34.89 18.16 1.81
N VAL A 596 -34.55 19.43 1.63
CA VAL A 596 -33.84 20.27 2.61
C VAL A 596 -34.79 21.00 3.57
N ARG A 597 -36.05 21.27 3.19
CA ARG A 597 -37.01 22.09 3.96
C ARG A 597 -37.27 21.68 5.41
N HIS A 598 -37.02 20.42 5.76
CA HIS A 598 -37.26 19.90 7.11
C HIS A 598 -35.98 19.51 7.87
N ARG A 599 -34.80 19.88 7.35
CA ARG A 599 -33.51 19.47 7.91
C ARG A 599 -32.61 20.68 8.14
N THR A 600 -31.84 20.64 9.23
CA THR A 600 -30.79 21.64 9.45
C THR A 600 -29.71 21.48 8.40
N SER A 601 -29.44 22.53 7.63
CA SER A 601 -28.55 22.43 6.48
C SER A 601 -27.46 23.48 6.52
N ILE A 602 -26.20 23.03 6.46
CA ILE A 602 -25.01 23.87 6.45
C ILE A 602 -24.42 23.85 5.04
N PHE A 603 -24.42 25.00 4.37
CA PHE A 603 -23.88 25.15 3.02
C PHE A 603 -22.54 25.88 3.06
N ILE A 604 -21.47 25.17 2.75
CA ILE A 604 -20.15 25.77 2.53
C ILE A 604 -20.02 26.02 1.04
N ALA A 605 -20.05 27.29 0.66
CA ALA A 605 -20.05 27.68 -0.74
C ALA A 605 -18.82 28.52 -1.08
N HIS A 606 -18.21 28.19 -2.23
CA HIS A 606 -17.27 29.08 -2.91
C HIS A 606 -18.00 30.01 -3.88
N ARG A 607 -19.10 29.54 -4.51
CA ARG A 607 -19.97 30.34 -5.40
C ARG A 607 -21.10 30.96 -4.59
N LEU A 608 -21.08 32.28 -4.44
CA LEU A 608 -22.06 32.97 -3.59
C LEU A 608 -23.49 32.90 -4.15
N SER A 609 -23.65 32.71 -5.47
CA SER A 609 -24.96 32.55 -6.13
C SER A 609 -25.78 31.36 -5.57
N THR A 610 -25.10 30.35 -5.03
CA THR A 610 -25.74 29.11 -4.53
C THR A 610 -26.34 29.25 -3.13
N VAL A 611 -26.03 30.35 -2.43
CA VAL A 611 -26.41 30.60 -1.04
C VAL A 611 -27.28 31.85 -0.87
N VAL A 612 -27.76 32.42 -1.97
CA VAL A 612 -28.62 33.62 -1.97
C VAL A 612 -29.92 33.38 -1.19
N ASP A 613 -30.46 32.17 -1.25
CA ASP A 613 -31.68 31.74 -0.57
C ASP A 613 -31.44 31.13 0.83
N ALA A 614 -30.27 31.36 1.42
CA ALA A 614 -30.00 30.96 2.81
C ALA A 614 -30.75 31.88 3.80
N ASP A 615 -31.25 31.30 4.89
CA ASP A 615 -31.88 32.04 5.99
C ASP A 615 -30.85 32.97 6.68
N GLU A 616 -29.60 32.52 6.79
CA GLU A 616 -28.50 33.26 7.37
C GLU A 616 -27.18 32.90 6.67
N ILE A 617 -26.32 33.91 6.46
CA ILE A 617 -24.98 33.77 5.89
C ILE A 617 -23.96 34.19 6.95
N ILE A 618 -23.02 33.30 7.25
CA ILE A 618 -21.90 33.51 8.15
C ILE A 618 -20.63 33.69 7.31
N VAL A 619 -19.99 34.86 7.44
CA VAL A 619 -18.73 35.16 6.76
C VAL A 619 -17.57 34.88 7.69
N LEU A 620 -16.69 33.96 7.29
CA LEU A 620 -15.46 33.65 8.00
C LEU A 620 -14.28 34.38 7.38
N ASP A 621 -13.53 35.07 8.23
CA ASP A 621 -12.26 35.69 7.88
C ASP A 621 -11.19 35.36 8.92
N GLN A 622 -10.00 34.97 8.46
CA GLN A 622 -8.85 34.60 9.30
C GLN A 622 -9.17 33.68 10.49
N GLY A 623 -10.09 32.74 10.32
CA GLY A 623 -10.49 31.80 11.36
C GLY A 623 -11.36 32.41 12.47
N LYS A 624 -12.07 33.50 12.19
CA LYS A 624 -13.10 34.12 13.06
C LYS A 624 -14.36 34.41 12.26
N VAL A 625 -15.48 34.60 12.96
CA VAL A 625 -16.73 35.07 12.34
C VAL A 625 -16.67 36.59 12.23
N ALA A 626 -16.60 37.10 11.01
CA ALA A 626 -16.50 38.53 10.74
C ALA A 626 -17.87 39.19 10.62
N GLU A 627 -18.79 38.56 9.88
CA GLU A 627 -20.11 39.12 9.58
C GLU A 627 -21.19 38.04 9.62
N ARG A 628 -22.42 38.46 9.91
CA ARG A 628 -23.62 37.63 9.82
C ARG A 628 -24.80 38.45 9.32
N GLY A 629 -25.63 37.82 8.51
CA GLY A 629 -26.88 38.42 8.07
C GLY A 629 -27.50 37.68 6.89
N THR A 630 -28.56 38.25 6.34
CA THR A 630 -29.16 37.76 5.09
C THR A 630 -28.38 38.29 3.88
N HIS A 631 -28.56 37.67 2.72
CA HIS A 631 -27.95 38.11 1.47
C HIS A 631 -28.14 39.61 1.22
N TYR A 632 -29.39 40.08 1.30
CA TYR A 632 -29.73 41.48 1.06
C TYR A 632 -29.19 42.41 2.17
N GLY A 633 -29.18 41.95 3.42
CA GLY A 633 -28.64 42.73 4.54
C GLY A 633 -27.14 42.95 4.45
N LEU A 634 -26.38 41.92 4.06
CA LEU A 634 -24.93 42.02 3.89
C LEU A 634 -24.54 42.83 2.64
N LEU A 635 -25.30 42.70 1.54
CA LEU A 635 -25.05 43.46 0.31
C LEU A 635 -25.35 44.96 0.46
N ALA A 636 -26.33 45.32 1.30
CA ALA A 636 -26.69 46.72 1.56
C ALA A 636 -25.54 47.50 2.24
N ASN A 637 -24.64 46.81 2.94
CA ASN A 637 -23.44 47.42 3.50
C ASN A 637 -22.30 47.36 2.47
N SER A 638 -22.00 48.49 1.83
CA SER A 638 -20.93 48.58 0.82
C SER A 638 -19.53 48.29 1.34
N GLY A 639 -19.31 48.37 2.66
CA GLY A 639 -18.04 48.01 3.30
C GLY A 639 -17.96 46.56 3.81
N SER A 640 -18.97 45.74 3.55
CA SER A 640 -18.99 44.33 3.96
C SER A 640 -18.05 43.47 3.11
N ILE A 641 -17.34 42.56 3.75
CA ILE A 641 -16.48 41.55 3.11
C ILE A 641 -17.34 40.68 2.15
N TYR A 642 -18.58 40.37 2.54
CA TYR A 642 -19.52 39.66 1.68
C TYR A 642 -19.81 40.42 0.38
N SER A 643 -20.08 41.73 0.48
CA SER A 643 -20.40 42.59 -0.66
C SER A 643 -19.23 42.66 -1.64
N GLU A 644 -18.00 42.81 -1.14
CA GLU A 644 -16.78 42.79 -1.95
C GLU A 644 -16.58 41.45 -2.69
N MET A 645 -16.76 40.32 -1.98
CA MET A 645 -16.69 38.99 -2.59
C MET A 645 -17.77 38.79 -3.67
N TRP A 646 -18.98 39.31 -3.43
CA TRP A 646 -20.09 39.24 -4.39
C TRP A 646 -19.77 39.97 -5.68
N HIS A 647 -19.35 41.24 -5.59
CA HIS A 647 -18.99 42.05 -6.75
C HIS A 647 -17.81 41.47 -7.53
N THR A 648 -16.84 40.89 -6.84
CA THR A 648 -15.70 40.21 -7.47
C THR A 648 -16.13 38.97 -8.25
N GLN A 649 -17.11 38.20 -7.75
CA GLN A 649 -17.63 37.03 -8.47
C GLN A 649 -18.57 37.42 -9.61
N SER A 650 -19.43 38.42 -9.43
CA SER A 650 -20.40 38.85 -10.45
C SER A 650 -19.71 39.52 -11.65
N SER A 651 -18.66 40.31 -11.42
CA SER A 651 -17.87 40.94 -12.50
C SER A 651 -17.14 39.92 -13.37
N ARG A 652 -16.67 38.80 -12.79
CA ARG A 652 -16.08 37.69 -13.56
C ARG A 652 -17.09 36.98 -14.45
N VAL A 653 -18.36 36.89 -14.03
CA VAL A 653 -19.43 36.31 -14.85
C VAL A 653 -19.79 37.23 -16.01
N GLN A 654 -19.87 38.55 -15.79
CA GLN A 654 -20.21 39.52 -16.85
C GLN A 654 -19.11 39.69 -17.91
N ASN A 655 -17.83 39.55 -17.54
CA ASN A 655 -16.73 39.61 -18.53
C ASN A 655 -16.65 38.37 -19.44
N HIS A 656 -17.34 37.28 -19.11
CA HIS A 656 -17.33 36.07 -19.93
C HIS A 656 -18.32 36.13 -21.12
N ASP A 657 -19.24 37.11 -21.11
CA ASP A 657 -20.29 37.29 -22.12
C ASP A 657 -19.97 38.37 -23.18
N ASN A 658 -18.79 39.02 -23.14
CA ASN A 658 -18.39 40.02 -24.13
C ASN A 658 -17.03 39.68 -24.78
N PRO A 659 -16.99 38.95 -25.92
CA PRO A 659 -15.76 38.42 -26.50
C PRO A 659 -15.03 39.43 -27.39
N LYS A 660 -14.98 40.71 -26.99
CA LYS A 660 -14.17 41.72 -27.68
C LYS A 660 -13.41 42.54 -26.66
N TRP A 661 -12.07 42.44 -26.79
CA TRP A 661 -11.04 43.24 -26.16
C TRP A 661 -10.44 42.64 -24.88
N ASP A 662 -9.40 41.79 -25.05
CA ASP A 662 -8.19 41.82 -24.19
C ASP A 662 -7.07 40.83 -24.58
N ALA A 663 -7.03 40.34 -25.82
CA ALA A 663 -5.93 39.47 -26.27
C ALA A 663 -4.53 40.13 -26.28
N LYS A 664 -4.43 41.47 -26.13
CA LYS A 664 -3.17 42.23 -26.27
C LYS A 664 -2.56 42.67 -24.93
N LYS A 665 -3.36 42.82 -23.87
CA LYS A 665 -2.88 43.12 -22.50
C LYS A 665 -2.49 41.85 -21.76
N GLU A 666 -3.20 40.74 -21.99
CA GLU A 666 -2.84 39.44 -21.42
C GLU A 666 -1.54 38.88 -22.00
N SER A 667 -1.22 39.14 -23.28
CA SER A 667 0.03 38.65 -23.88
C SER A 667 1.26 39.39 -23.34
N THR A 668 1.13 40.69 -23.07
CA THR A 668 2.23 41.52 -22.54
C THR A 668 2.46 41.28 -21.05
N SER A 669 1.41 41.14 -20.23
CA SER A 669 1.58 40.81 -18.80
C SER A 669 2.09 39.38 -18.60
N LYS A 670 1.64 38.41 -19.41
CA LYS A 670 2.15 37.03 -19.36
C LYS A 670 3.61 36.94 -19.81
N GLU A 671 4.06 37.81 -20.71
CA GLU A 671 5.46 37.82 -21.15
C GLU A 671 6.39 38.49 -20.13
N GLU A 672 5.92 39.51 -19.41
CA GLU A 672 6.63 40.08 -18.26
C GLU A 672 6.65 39.15 -17.03
N GLU A 673 5.54 38.49 -16.71
CA GLU A 673 5.50 37.45 -15.67
C GLU A 673 6.41 36.27 -16.03
N ARG A 674 6.43 35.85 -17.30
CA ARG A 674 7.31 34.76 -17.76
C ARG A 674 8.78 35.15 -17.69
N LYS A 675 9.13 36.42 -17.94
CA LYS A 675 10.50 36.94 -17.73
C LYS A 675 10.88 37.01 -16.25
N LYS A 676 9.99 37.49 -15.37
CA LYS A 676 10.21 37.48 -13.92
C LYS A 676 10.35 36.06 -13.35
N LEU A 677 9.50 35.13 -13.79
CA LEU A 677 9.61 33.71 -13.44
C LEU A 677 10.89 33.09 -14.00
N GLN A 678 11.33 33.45 -15.20
CA GLN A 678 12.63 33.00 -15.72
C GLN A 678 13.81 33.55 -14.90
N GLU A 679 13.79 34.81 -14.49
CA GLU A 679 14.81 35.38 -13.61
C GLU A 679 14.80 34.75 -12.21
N GLU A 680 13.63 34.49 -11.63
CA GLU A 680 13.50 33.78 -10.35
C GLU A 680 13.93 32.32 -10.45
N ILE A 681 13.60 31.61 -11.53
CA ILE A 681 14.05 30.24 -11.77
C ILE A 681 15.57 30.21 -11.93
N VAL A 682 16.15 31.11 -12.74
CA VAL A 682 17.61 31.21 -12.93
C VAL A 682 18.33 31.57 -11.63
N ASN A 683 17.74 32.43 -10.78
CA ASN A 683 18.30 32.76 -9.48
C ASN A 683 18.09 31.65 -8.43
N SER A 684 17.02 30.85 -8.51
CA SER A 684 16.81 29.68 -7.64
C SER A 684 17.74 28.52 -8.01
N VAL A 685 18.05 28.36 -9.30
CA VAL A 685 19.00 27.35 -9.81
C VAL A 685 20.44 27.69 -9.40
N LYS A 686 20.78 28.97 -9.22
CA LYS A 686 22.07 29.40 -8.63
C LYS A 686 22.24 28.99 -7.16
N GLY A 687 21.16 28.66 -6.44
CA GLY A 687 21.21 28.19 -5.05
C GLY A 687 21.36 26.68 -4.87
N CYS A 688 21.27 25.87 -5.94
CA CYS A 688 21.23 24.41 -5.84
C CYS A 688 22.17 23.70 -6.84
N GLY A 689 23.25 24.37 -7.25
CA GLY A 689 24.20 23.88 -8.26
C GLY A 689 25.29 22.92 -7.78
N ASN A 690 25.25 22.43 -6.53
CA ASN A 690 26.30 21.56 -5.96
C ASN A 690 25.76 20.28 -5.31
N CYS A 691 24.95 19.51 -6.06
CA CYS A 691 24.75 18.09 -5.77
C CYS A 691 25.29 17.28 -6.95
N SER A 692 26.54 16.83 -6.83
CA SER A 692 27.14 15.84 -7.72
C SER A 692 26.34 14.54 -7.62
N CYS A 693 25.76 14.11 -8.73
CA CYS A 693 25.39 12.70 -8.96
C CYS A 693 26.59 11.95 -9.52
#